data_AF-A0A970GWQ9-F1
#
_entry.id   AF-A0A970GWQ9-F1
#
_cell.length_a   1.000
_cell.length_b   1.000
_cell.length_c   1.000
_cell.angle_alpha   90.00
_cell.angle_beta   90.00
_cell.angle_gamma   90.00
#
_symmetry.space_group_name_H-M   'P 1'
#
loop_
_entity.id
_entity.type
_entity.pdbx_description
1 polymer ?
#
loop_
_entity_poly.entity_id
_entity_poly.type
_entity_poly.pdbx_seq_one_letter_code
_entity_poly.pdbx_strand_id
1 'polypeptide(L)'
;MNLRLGSLFQDHMVLQRDRPLPVWGWCRPGTKASVRLGSAQAEAQADEKGRWMAILPPQPAAGPLELTVQADGTEARIKDVWLGEVWLASGQSNMQMVVSESRDAAREIAAADYPAIRVWTTARVAAMAPQEQTEGCWQVCSPKTAGKFTAVGYYFARKLYRELGVAIGIIDSSWGGTIAEAWTSREGLLGDPALRCHADKIDHFFGPDGQSERDAFEKRRADWFAQIPVDAGNGGEKDGWHLPDADETNWRTMKLPRLWRAAGHVTNGVFWFRRTIEIPAAWAGRELELHVGACDKSDHTYFSGHFLGSLTMQDSPDAWQTPRIYRIPGASVTAGRNVIAVRVFSEIYGGGMTGPADEMWVAPVGADSSDRLPLDGTWLYRIEQDFGCTPPPPALAYGPDNPNTPMALHNAMIAPLAPYALKGFIWYQGESNSSRPTEYRLLFPNMIRDWRRTFGQGDLPFYWVQIANYLSSVDEPVESDWAELREAQRLTLDRVPNGGMAVIIDIGDAEDIHPKNKQDVGLRLALCALVNDYGRTDLVGSSPLPVRAIRRGGEVLVRFQPVGTGLALSSGTCPEGFELAGADRVFHWAEARIEGTDAVVLRAGAVSEPRWIRYAWADNPRANLVGGTGLPASPFETAVPCGDWLADV
;
A
#
# COMPACT_ATOMS: atom_id res chain seq x y z
N MET A 1 -10.21 36.19 7.39
CA MET A 1 -9.59 34.87 7.15
C MET A 1 -8.09 35.10 7.16
N ASN A 2 -7.34 34.38 8.01
CA ASN A 2 -5.89 34.52 8.10
C ASN A 2 -5.21 33.76 6.94
N LEU A 3 -3.96 34.09 6.63
CA LEU A 3 -3.16 33.40 5.62
C LEU A 3 -3.06 31.90 5.94
N ARG A 4 -3.42 31.05 4.98
CA ARG A 4 -3.31 29.57 5.03
C ARG A 4 -2.77 29.07 3.70
N LEU A 5 -1.81 28.15 3.70
CA LEU A 5 -1.24 27.58 2.48
C LEU A 5 -1.86 26.22 2.14
N GLY A 6 -1.65 25.75 0.90
CA GLY A 6 -1.90 24.35 0.54
C GLY A 6 -1.12 23.36 1.41
N SER A 7 -1.64 22.15 1.56
CA SER A 7 -1.16 21.17 2.57
C SER A 7 0.31 20.79 2.42
N LEU A 8 0.81 20.76 1.18
CA LEU A 8 2.18 20.36 0.84
C LEU A 8 3.24 21.41 1.20
N PHE A 9 2.85 22.66 1.50
CA PHE A 9 3.80 23.73 1.86
C PHE A 9 4.15 23.64 3.36
N GLN A 10 5.01 22.69 3.70
CA GLN A 10 5.56 22.49 5.04
C GLN A 10 7.09 22.41 4.99
N ASP A 11 7.73 22.55 6.16
CA ASP A 11 9.18 22.39 6.26
C ASP A 11 9.62 21.04 5.64
N HIS A 12 10.85 20.99 5.12
CA HIS A 12 11.44 19.81 4.48
C HIS A 12 10.87 19.43 3.10
N MET A 13 9.98 20.24 2.52
CA MET A 13 9.39 19.95 1.21
C MET A 13 10.39 19.97 0.04
N VAL A 14 10.02 19.29 -1.05
CA VAL A 14 10.75 19.36 -2.33
C VAL A 14 9.82 19.91 -3.41
N LEU A 15 10.21 21.00 -4.05
CA LEU A 15 9.58 21.60 -5.22
C LEU A 15 10.23 21.09 -6.51
N GLN A 16 9.44 20.94 -7.57
CA GLN A 16 9.93 20.47 -8.86
C GLN A 16 10.84 21.49 -9.55
N ARG A 17 12.06 21.10 -9.89
CA ARG A 17 12.97 21.94 -10.69
C ARG A 17 12.52 22.05 -12.15
N ASP A 18 13.03 23.07 -12.82
CA ASP A 18 12.93 23.29 -14.27
C ASP A 18 11.50 23.34 -14.82
N ARG A 19 10.51 23.65 -13.94
CA ARG A 19 9.10 23.85 -14.30
C ARG A 19 8.52 25.06 -13.55
N PRO A 20 7.47 25.72 -14.07
CA PRO A 20 6.74 26.73 -13.32
C PRO A 20 6.20 26.16 -12.01
N LEU A 21 6.31 26.93 -10.93
CA LEU A 21 6.03 26.47 -9.57
C LEU A 21 4.79 27.18 -9.02
N PRO A 22 3.61 26.54 -9.07
CA PRO A 22 2.41 27.10 -8.45
C PRO A 22 2.54 27.02 -6.94
N VAL A 23 2.43 28.17 -6.28
CA VAL A 23 2.26 28.30 -4.83
C VAL A 23 0.89 28.88 -4.58
N TRP A 24 0.09 28.22 -3.75
CA TRP A 24 -1.31 28.60 -3.55
C TRP A 24 -1.72 28.54 -2.09
N GLY A 25 -2.84 29.21 -1.81
CA GLY A 25 -3.41 29.26 -0.48
C GLY A 25 -4.71 30.06 -0.44
N TRP A 26 -5.08 30.42 0.78
CA TRP A 26 -6.24 31.22 1.12
C TRP A 26 -5.80 32.39 1.98
N CYS A 27 -6.36 33.56 1.72
CA CYS A 27 -6.28 34.72 2.61
C CYS A 27 -7.57 35.53 2.46
N ARG A 28 -7.63 36.74 3.04
CA ARG A 28 -8.81 37.61 2.90
C ARG A 28 -9.05 37.94 1.41
N PRO A 29 -10.28 37.82 0.89
CA PRO A 29 -10.61 38.17 -0.50
C PRO A 29 -10.09 39.54 -0.92
N GLY A 30 -9.61 39.67 -2.16
CA GLY A 30 -9.03 40.89 -2.72
C GLY A 30 -7.62 41.24 -2.21
N THR A 31 -7.09 40.50 -1.23
CA THR A 31 -5.73 40.72 -0.72
C THR A 31 -4.68 40.19 -1.68
N LYS A 32 -3.56 40.91 -1.78
CA LYS A 32 -2.39 40.48 -2.55
C LYS A 32 -1.52 39.55 -1.70
N ALA A 33 -1.25 38.36 -2.20
CA ALA A 33 -0.24 37.44 -1.67
C ALA A 33 1.07 37.61 -2.45
N SER A 34 2.18 37.73 -1.73
CA SER A 34 3.54 37.78 -2.29
C SER A 34 4.31 36.55 -1.87
N VAL A 35 4.95 35.87 -2.82
CA VAL A 35 5.68 34.62 -2.64
C VAL A 35 7.13 34.84 -3.04
N ARG A 36 8.07 34.40 -2.20
CA ARG A 36 9.52 34.44 -2.47
C ARG A 36 10.15 33.09 -2.21
N LEU A 37 10.99 32.63 -3.14
CA LEU A 37 11.85 31.46 -2.99
C LEU A 37 13.25 31.81 -3.49
N GLY A 38 14.21 31.98 -2.58
CA GLY A 38 15.52 32.53 -2.94
C GLY A 38 15.41 33.91 -3.61
N SER A 39 15.95 34.05 -4.82
CA SER A 39 15.84 35.27 -5.62
C SER A 39 14.54 35.37 -6.44
N ALA A 40 13.80 34.27 -6.60
CA ALA A 40 12.55 34.25 -7.36
C ALA A 40 11.42 34.84 -6.52
N GLN A 41 10.52 35.57 -7.17
CA GLN A 41 9.33 36.15 -6.54
C GLN A 41 8.15 36.12 -7.51
N ALA A 42 6.95 35.96 -6.96
CA ALA A 42 5.69 36.00 -7.69
C ALA A 42 4.58 36.55 -6.78
N GLU A 43 3.52 37.07 -7.38
CA GLU A 43 2.41 37.66 -6.64
C GLU A 43 1.08 37.25 -7.26
N ALA A 44 0.04 37.17 -6.44
CA ALA A 44 -1.32 36.88 -6.89
C ALA A 44 -2.34 37.60 -6.01
N GLN A 45 -3.49 37.95 -6.58
CA GLN A 45 -4.61 38.50 -5.82
C GLN A 45 -5.58 37.38 -5.45
N ALA A 46 -6.04 37.38 -4.21
CA ALA A 46 -7.06 36.44 -3.74
C ALA A 46 -8.43 36.73 -4.38
N ASP A 47 -9.07 35.67 -4.88
CA ASP A 47 -10.41 35.72 -5.47
C ASP A 47 -11.49 36.02 -4.41
N GLU A 48 -12.76 36.06 -4.84
CA GLU A 48 -13.91 36.31 -3.96
C GLU A 48 -14.08 35.27 -2.85
N LYS A 49 -13.53 34.07 -3.05
CA LYS A 49 -13.50 32.98 -2.05
C LYS A 49 -12.21 32.97 -1.23
N GLY A 50 -11.33 33.95 -1.45
CA GLY A 50 -10.05 34.10 -0.75
C GLY A 50 -8.90 33.26 -1.34
N ARG A 51 -9.11 32.54 -2.44
CA ARG A 51 -8.10 31.67 -3.05
C ARG A 51 -7.14 32.47 -3.90
N TRP A 52 -5.85 32.18 -3.80
CA TRP A 52 -4.81 32.80 -4.63
C TRP A 52 -3.82 31.74 -5.10
N MET A 53 -3.20 31.97 -6.25
CA MET A 53 -2.12 31.14 -6.78
C MET A 53 -1.10 32.03 -7.49
N ALA A 54 0.12 32.07 -6.95
CA ALA A 54 1.26 32.75 -7.55
C ALA A 54 2.18 31.71 -8.20
N ILE A 55 2.62 31.96 -9.43
CA ILE A 55 3.47 31.02 -10.17
C ILE A 55 4.89 31.57 -10.19
N LEU A 56 5.79 30.93 -9.45
CA LEU A 56 7.22 31.24 -9.50
C LEU A 56 7.82 30.70 -10.81
N PRO A 57 8.82 31.39 -11.39
CA PRO A 57 9.49 30.93 -12.60
C PRO A 57 10.23 29.60 -12.37
N PRO A 58 10.48 28.82 -13.45
CA PRO A 58 11.34 27.65 -13.40
C PRO A 58 12.71 27.96 -12.80
N GLN A 59 13.21 27.07 -11.95
CA GLN A 59 14.51 27.19 -11.28
C GLN A 59 15.25 25.85 -11.31
N PRO A 60 16.59 25.87 -11.44
CA PRO A 60 17.40 24.65 -11.41
C PRO A 60 17.40 23.99 -10.02
N ALA A 61 17.96 22.78 -9.93
CA ALA A 61 18.16 22.11 -8.65
C ALA A 61 18.96 22.99 -7.67
N ALA A 62 18.47 23.11 -6.44
CA ALA A 62 19.08 23.92 -5.38
C ALA A 62 18.49 23.53 -4.02
N GLY A 63 19.10 24.00 -2.93
CA GLY A 63 18.60 23.77 -1.58
C GLY A 63 19.74 23.60 -0.55
N PRO A 64 19.42 23.73 0.75
CA PRO A 64 18.12 24.13 1.28
C PRO A 64 17.84 25.64 1.09
N LEU A 65 16.59 25.99 0.80
CA LEU A 65 16.07 27.35 0.66
C LEU A 65 14.99 27.63 1.71
N GLU A 66 14.56 28.89 1.81
CA GLU A 66 13.36 29.32 2.55
C GLU A 66 12.31 29.84 1.55
N LEU A 67 11.09 29.32 1.63
CA LEU A 67 9.91 29.85 0.95
C LEU A 67 9.17 30.78 1.92
N THR A 68 8.97 32.02 1.51
CA THR A 68 8.23 33.02 2.29
C THR A 68 6.96 33.42 1.55
N VAL A 69 5.83 33.42 2.27
CA VAL A 69 4.55 33.93 1.75
C VAL A 69 4.04 35.03 2.67
N GLN A 70 3.76 36.19 2.11
CA GLN A 70 3.21 37.33 2.83
C GLN A 70 1.84 37.71 2.29
N ALA A 71 0.85 37.85 3.16
CA ALA A 71 -0.48 38.36 2.82
C ALA A 71 -1.15 38.95 4.07
N ASP A 72 -1.91 40.04 3.92
CA ASP A 72 -2.70 40.66 5.01
C ASP A 72 -1.86 40.96 6.28
N GLY A 73 -0.61 41.40 6.10
CA GLY A 73 0.34 41.65 7.21
C GLY A 73 0.84 40.40 7.95
N THR A 74 0.44 39.20 7.51
CA THR A 74 0.88 37.91 8.03
C THR A 74 1.98 37.33 7.13
N GLU A 75 2.98 36.69 7.74
CA GLU A 75 4.06 36.01 7.05
C GLU A 75 4.10 34.53 7.43
N ALA A 76 4.12 33.65 6.43
CA ALA A 76 4.44 32.23 6.58
C ALA A 76 5.84 31.97 6.04
N ARG A 77 6.65 31.22 6.81
CA ARG A 77 8.00 30.80 6.41
C ARG A 77 8.06 29.28 6.43
N ILE A 78 8.53 28.72 5.33
CA ILE A 78 8.72 27.29 5.14
C ILE A 78 10.21 27.07 4.89
N LYS A 79 10.84 26.27 5.74
CA LYS A 79 12.29 26.08 5.82
C LYS A 79 12.71 24.73 5.25
N ASP A 80 13.99 24.61 4.93
CA ASP A 80 14.57 23.38 4.37
C ASP A 80 13.85 22.95 3.08
N VAL A 81 13.59 23.91 2.19
CA VAL A 81 12.92 23.70 0.90
C VAL A 81 13.97 23.34 -0.15
N TRP A 82 13.77 22.23 -0.85
CA TRP A 82 14.66 21.80 -1.94
C TRP A 82 13.99 21.98 -3.30
N LEU A 83 14.77 22.32 -4.32
CA LEU A 83 14.40 22.23 -5.73
C LEU A 83 15.03 20.96 -6.30
N GLY A 84 14.20 20.02 -6.74
CA GLY A 84 14.60 18.67 -7.14
C GLY A 84 13.57 17.99 -8.03
N GLU A 85 13.54 16.66 -8.04
CA GLU A 85 12.54 15.88 -8.77
C GLU A 85 11.41 15.46 -7.83
N VAL A 86 10.15 15.72 -8.21
CA VAL A 86 8.97 15.37 -7.41
C VAL A 86 8.14 14.33 -8.16
N TRP A 87 7.91 13.19 -7.51
CA TRP A 87 7.08 12.11 -8.04
C TRP A 87 5.92 11.81 -7.11
N LEU A 88 4.74 11.62 -7.67
CA LEU A 88 3.58 11.15 -6.92
C LEU A 88 3.51 9.62 -7.02
N ALA A 89 3.62 8.96 -5.87
CA ALA A 89 3.55 7.51 -5.72
C ALA A 89 2.16 7.13 -5.21
N SER A 90 1.44 6.29 -5.96
CA SER A 90 0.06 5.93 -5.61
C SER A 90 -0.32 4.53 -6.05
N GLY A 91 -1.48 4.08 -5.60
CA GLY A 91 -2.01 2.75 -5.84
C GLY A 91 -2.49 2.11 -4.55
N GLN A 92 -2.47 0.78 -4.54
CA GLN A 92 -3.01 -0.01 -3.43
C GLN A 92 -1.91 -0.56 -2.52
N SER A 93 -2.14 -1.73 -1.93
CA SER A 93 -1.38 -2.30 -0.82
C SER A 93 0.09 -2.52 -1.16
N ASN A 94 0.39 -2.86 -2.42
CA ASN A 94 1.76 -3.02 -2.89
C ASN A 94 2.54 -1.71 -3.04
N MET A 95 1.87 -0.57 -3.30
CA MET A 95 2.48 0.77 -3.19
C MET A 95 2.58 1.21 -1.73
N GLN A 96 1.55 0.92 -0.92
CA GLN A 96 1.49 1.28 0.50
C GLN A 96 2.54 0.57 1.36
N MET A 97 2.89 -0.68 1.03
CA MET A 97 3.84 -1.49 1.80
C MET A 97 5.09 -0.68 2.13
N VAL A 98 5.48 -0.70 3.40
CA VAL A 98 6.58 0.15 3.89
C VAL A 98 7.93 -0.59 3.88
N VAL A 99 9.04 0.15 3.96
CA VAL A 99 10.39 -0.45 3.93
C VAL A 99 10.59 -1.51 5.01
N SER A 100 10.03 -1.33 6.22
CA SER A 100 10.14 -2.31 7.31
C SER A 100 9.49 -3.67 7.00
N GLU A 101 8.60 -3.73 6.01
CA GLU A 101 7.91 -4.93 5.56
C GLU A 101 8.56 -5.54 4.31
N SER A 102 9.58 -4.89 3.75
CA SER A 102 10.28 -5.35 2.54
C SER A 102 11.44 -6.30 2.87
N ARG A 103 11.93 -7.04 1.86
CA ARG A 103 13.12 -7.88 1.97
C ARG A 103 14.32 -7.04 2.43
N ASP A 104 15.21 -7.59 3.24
CA ASP A 104 16.42 -6.91 3.76
C ASP A 104 16.16 -5.60 4.54
N ALA A 105 14.94 -5.38 5.04
CA ALA A 105 14.50 -4.15 5.71
C ALA A 105 15.50 -3.58 6.73
N ALA A 106 16.01 -4.40 7.65
CA ALA A 106 16.91 -3.95 8.70
C ALA A 106 18.20 -3.31 8.14
N ARG A 107 18.80 -3.94 7.11
CA ARG A 107 19.99 -3.42 6.43
C ARG A 107 19.66 -2.14 5.67
N GLU A 108 18.51 -2.13 4.99
CA GLU A 108 18.07 -1.02 4.17
C GLU A 108 17.76 0.24 5.00
N ILE A 109 17.10 0.06 6.15
CA ILE A 109 16.82 1.14 7.10
C ILE A 109 18.11 1.67 7.73
N ALA A 110 19.02 0.79 8.17
CA ALA A 110 20.28 1.21 8.77
C ALA A 110 21.14 2.05 7.81
N ALA A 111 21.06 1.78 6.51
CA ALA A 111 21.81 2.49 5.48
C ALA A 111 21.06 3.70 4.87
N ALA A 112 19.86 4.03 5.34
CA ALA A 112 18.98 5.04 4.76
C ALA A 112 19.33 6.48 5.19
N ASP A 113 20.59 6.89 5.05
CA ASP A 113 21.06 8.26 5.33
C ASP A 113 21.08 9.10 4.04
N TYR A 114 19.90 9.52 3.59
CA TYR A 114 19.72 10.28 2.35
C TYR A 114 18.93 11.57 2.61
N PRO A 115 19.50 12.58 3.28
CA PRO A 115 18.76 13.78 3.68
C PRO A 115 18.21 14.60 2.50
N ALA A 116 18.65 14.37 1.26
CA ALA A 116 18.07 14.98 0.07
C ALA A 116 16.86 14.20 -0.51
N ILE A 117 16.54 13.02 0.04
CA ILE A 117 15.29 12.31 -0.23
C ILE A 117 14.26 12.71 0.83
N ARG A 118 13.11 13.20 0.39
CA ARG A 118 12.00 13.62 1.25
C ARG A 118 10.73 12.89 0.83
N VAL A 119 9.98 12.41 1.81
CA VAL A 119 8.72 11.70 1.56
C VAL A 119 7.60 12.44 2.27
N TRP A 120 6.59 12.85 1.51
CA TRP A 120 5.29 13.24 2.01
C TRP A 120 4.41 12.00 2.08
N THR A 121 3.76 11.76 3.21
CA THR A 121 2.74 10.71 3.32
C THR A 121 1.37 11.33 3.53
N THR A 122 0.49 11.15 2.56
CA THR A 122 -0.91 11.61 2.59
C THR A 122 -1.73 10.74 3.54
N ALA A 123 -2.54 11.36 4.39
CA ALA A 123 -3.49 10.67 5.23
C ALA A 123 -4.51 9.89 4.38
N ARG A 124 -4.83 8.69 4.83
CA ARG A 124 -5.80 7.82 4.16
C ARG A 124 -7.21 8.25 4.55
N VAL A 125 -7.79 9.10 3.71
CA VAL A 125 -9.15 9.64 3.87
C VAL A 125 -9.90 9.46 2.55
N ALA A 126 -11.20 9.15 2.63
CA ALA A 126 -12.09 9.11 1.49
C ALA A 126 -13.10 10.27 1.60
N ALA A 127 -13.52 10.82 0.46
CA ALA A 127 -14.48 11.92 0.45
C ALA A 127 -15.39 11.87 -0.77
N MET A 128 -16.67 12.18 -0.59
CA MET A 128 -17.65 12.17 -1.68
C MET A 128 -17.55 13.37 -2.62
N ALA A 129 -16.76 14.40 -2.26
CA ALA A 129 -16.49 15.57 -3.09
C ALA A 129 -15.01 15.94 -3.04
N PRO A 130 -14.45 16.55 -4.11
CA PRO A 130 -13.07 16.99 -4.15
C PRO A 130 -12.72 17.90 -2.97
N GLN A 131 -11.63 17.56 -2.27
CA GLN A 131 -11.12 18.33 -1.14
C GLN A 131 -10.11 19.37 -1.63
N GLU A 132 -10.08 20.52 -0.96
CA GLU A 132 -9.08 21.59 -1.20
C GLU A 132 -7.80 21.40 -0.36
N GLN A 133 -7.85 20.53 0.64
CA GLN A 133 -6.80 20.25 1.61
C GLN A 133 -6.74 18.76 1.91
N THR A 134 -5.58 18.28 2.32
CA THR A 134 -5.38 16.95 2.85
C THR A 134 -4.42 17.00 4.04
N GLU A 135 -4.39 15.94 4.83
CA GLU A 135 -3.46 15.81 5.94
C GLU A 135 -2.23 15.00 5.51
N GLY A 136 -1.09 15.30 6.12
CA GLY A 136 0.17 14.62 5.85
C GLY A 136 1.36 15.44 6.33
N CYS A 137 2.55 14.86 6.21
CA CYS A 137 3.79 15.52 6.60
C CYS A 137 4.97 15.12 5.72
N TRP A 138 5.87 16.07 5.47
CA TRP A 138 7.17 15.79 4.87
C TRP A 138 8.14 15.25 5.92
N GLN A 139 8.84 14.17 5.56
CA GLN A 139 9.85 13.55 6.41
C GLN A 139 11.18 13.43 5.66
N VAL A 140 12.26 13.75 6.38
CA VAL A 140 13.64 13.54 5.92
C VAL A 140 13.94 12.06 5.87
N CYS A 141 14.55 11.54 4.80
CA CYS A 141 15.03 10.16 4.80
C CYS A 141 16.25 10.01 5.70
N SER A 142 16.07 9.23 6.76
CA SER A 142 17.07 8.86 7.75
C SER A 142 16.81 7.42 8.23
N PRO A 143 17.76 6.78 8.93
CA PRO A 143 17.48 5.48 9.55
C PRO A 143 16.30 5.48 10.53
N LYS A 144 15.90 6.64 11.08
CA LYS A 144 14.75 6.76 12.00
C LYS A 144 13.39 6.79 11.30
N THR A 145 13.36 7.18 10.03
CA THR A 145 12.12 7.46 9.28
C THR A 145 11.90 6.49 8.13
N ALA A 146 12.99 6.01 7.50
CA ALA A 146 12.92 5.21 6.28
C ALA A 146 12.05 3.95 6.40
N GLY A 147 12.02 3.33 7.57
CA GLY A 147 11.18 2.15 7.82
C GLY A 147 9.69 2.37 7.56
N LYS A 148 9.19 3.61 7.66
CA LYS A 148 7.78 3.98 7.52
C LYS A 148 7.40 4.47 6.12
N PHE A 149 8.37 4.63 5.23
CA PHE A 149 8.10 5.11 3.86
C PHE A 149 7.58 3.97 2.98
N THR A 150 6.75 4.30 1.99
CA THR A 150 6.47 3.39 0.86
C THR A 150 7.78 2.77 0.36
N ALA A 151 7.87 1.44 0.36
CA ALA A 151 9.07 0.73 -0.06
C ALA A 151 9.35 0.99 -1.54
N VAL A 152 8.34 0.93 -2.39
CA VAL A 152 8.46 1.19 -3.83
C VAL A 152 8.95 2.61 -4.08
N GLY A 153 8.32 3.61 -3.45
CA GLY A 153 8.72 5.01 -3.58
C GLY A 153 10.13 5.27 -3.05
N TYR A 154 10.51 4.67 -1.91
CA TYR A 154 11.86 4.79 -1.35
C TYR A 154 12.94 4.23 -2.29
N TYR A 155 12.77 2.99 -2.79
CA TYR A 155 13.77 2.37 -3.66
C TYR A 155 13.86 3.07 -5.03
N PHE A 156 12.73 3.54 -5.56
CA PHE A 156 12.68 4.41 -6.74
C PHE A 156 13.47 5.71 -6.51
N ALA A 157 13.18 6.43 -5.41
CA ALA A 157 13.84 7.68 -5.07
C ALA A 157 15.35 7.49 -4.85
N ARG A 158 15.75 6.42 -4.16
CA ARG A 158 17.15 6.10 -3.91
C ARG A 158 17.92 5.87 -5.20
N LYS A 159 17.33 5.16 -6.17
CA LYS A 159 17.97 4.96 -7.47
C LYS A 159 18.10 6.27 -8.22
N LEU A 160 17.05 7.09 -8.30
CA LEU A 160 17.13 8.41 -8.95
C LEU A 160 18.15 9.33 -8.27
N TYR A 161 18.15 9.40 -6.95
CA TYR A 161 19.10 10.21 -6.19
C TYR A 161 20.55 9.86 -6.52
N ARG A 162 20.89 8.56 -6.55
CA ARG A 162 22.24 8.09 -6.88
C ARG A 162 22.68 8.42 -8.30
N GLU A 163 21.74 8.47 -9.25
CA GLU A 163 22.05 8.71 -10.66
C GLU A 163 22.02 10.20 -11.05
N LEU A 164 21.18 11.00 -10.38
CA LEU A 164 20.94 12.40 -10.73
C LEU A 164 21.68 13.38 -9.80
N GLY A 165 21.98 12.98 -8.56
CA GLY A 165 22.65 13.84 -7.58
C GLY A 165 21.82 15.05 -7.12
N VAL A 166 20.50 15.01 -7.30
CA VAL A 166 19.57 16.09 -6.89
C VAL A 166 18.57 15.59 -5.85
N ALA A 167 17.95 16.51 -5.11
CA ALA A 167 16.91 16.15 -4.16
C ALA A 167 15.73 15.43 -4.84
N ILE A 168 15.17 14.41 -4.17
CA ILE A 168 14.03 13.64 -4.67
C ILE A 168 12.89 13.74 -3.65
N GLY A 169 11.76 14.29 -4.07
CA GLY A 169 10.51 14.32 -3.33
C GLY A 169 9.59 13.19 -3.79
N ILE A 170 9.11 12.37 -2.86
CA ILE A 170 8.04 11.41 -3.11
C ILE A 170 6.78 11.87 -2.36
N ILE A 171 5.68 12.02 -3.08
CA ILE A 171 4.36 12.21 -2.50
C ILE A 171 3.66 10.85 -2.50
N ASP A 172 3.67 10.16 -1.37
CA ASP A 172 2.98 8.90 -1.16
C ASP A 172 1.49 9.15 -0.87
N SER A 173 0.66 8.74 -1.81
CA SER A 173 -0.80 8.81 -1.76
C SER A 173 -1.38 7.44 -2.11
N SER A 174 -1.26 6.49 -1.19
CA SER A 174 -1.61 5.08 -1.42
C SER A 174 -2.51 4.48 -0.33
N TRP A 175 -3.41 3.57 -0.73
CA TRP A 175 -4.32 2.88 0.19
C TRP A 175 -4.63 1.46 -0.26
N GLY A 176 -4.27 0.49 0.58
CA GLY A 176 -4.46 -0.95 0.41
C GLY A 176 -5.89 -1.40 0.10
N GLY A 177 -6.00 -2.37 -0.81
CA GLY A 177 -7.26 -3.03 -1.16
C GLY A 177 -8.23 -2.15 -1.98
N THR A 178 -7.72 -1.12 -2.66
CA THR A 178 -8.55 -0.14 -3.36
C THR A 178 -8.63 -0.39 -4.87
N ILE A 179 -9.81 -0.17 -5.44
CA ILE A 179 -10.10 -0.28 -6.87
C ILE A 179 -9.79 1.03 -7.63
N ALA A 180 -9.40 0.95 -8.90
CA ALA A 180 -9.00 2.11 -9.71
C ALA A 180 -10.12 3.15 -9.93
N GLU A 181 -11.39 2.75 -9.84
CA GLU A 181 -12.55 3.65 -9.94
C GLU A 181 -12.61 4.63 -8.76
N ALA A 182 -12.14 4.23 -7.58
CA ALA A 182 -12.05 5.11 -6.42
C ALA A 182 -11.01 6.22 -6.64
N TRP A 183 -9.99 5.95 -7.46
CA TRP A 183 -8.90 6.85 -7.82
C TRP A 183 -9.19 7.68 -9.09
N THR A 184 -10.32 7.47 -9.76
CA THR A 184 -10.72 8.22 -10.95
C THR A 184 -11.74 9.28 -10.59
N SER A 185 -11.57 10.52 -11.06
CA SER A 185 -12.53 11.60 -10.80
C SER A 185 -13.90 11.31 -11.38
N ARG A 186 -14.90 12.07 -10.94
CA ARG A 186 -16.25 12.01 -11.51
C ARG A 186 -16.24 12.29 -13.00
N GLU A 187 -15.55 13.35 -13.41
CA GLU A 187 -15.42 13.75 -14.80
C GLU A 187 -14.69 12.69 -15.62
N GLY A 188 -13.71 12.02 -15.01
CA GLY A 188 -13.01 10.88 -15.60
C GLY A 188 -13.96 9.72 -15.88
N LEU A 189 -14.75 9.29 -14.91
CA LEU A 189 -15.70 8.18 -15.08
C LEU A 189 -16.84 8.50 -16.05
N LEU A 190 -17.33 9.75 -16.04
CA LEU A 190 -18.37 10.21 -16.98
C LEU A 190 -17.85 10.37 -18.41
N GLY A 191 -16.54 10.60 -18.58
CA GLY A 191 -15.90 10.85 -19.88
C GLY A 191 -15.86 9.63 -20.82
N ASP A 192 -16.07 8.43 -20.29
CA ASP A 192 -16.16 7.19 -21.07
C ASP A 192 -17.53 6.52 -20.84
N PRO A 193 -18.35 6.33 -21.89
CA PRO A 193 -19.66 5.68 -21.78
C PRO A 193 -19.61 4.29 -21.11
N ALA A 194 -18.51 3.54 -21.26
CA ALA A 194 -18.36 2.22 -20.65
C ALA A 194 -18.14 2.28 -19.13
N LEU A 195 -17.62 3.40 -18.61
CA LEU A 195 -17.30 3.59 -17.18
C LEU A 195 -18.36 4.40 -16.43
N ARG A 196 -19.28 5.04 -17.15
CA ARG A 196 -20.32 5.90 -16.60
C ARG A 196 -21.18 5.22 -15.53
N CYS A 197 -21.37 3.90 -15.63
CA CYS A 197 -22.15 3.13 -14.67
C CYS A 197 -21.65 3.25 -13.22
N HIS A 198 -20.35 3.51 -13.00
CA HIS A 198 -19.80 3.73 -11.66
C HIS A 198 -20.29 5.02 -11.05
N ALA A 199 -20.32 6.10 -11.84
CA ALA A 199 -20.85 7.38 -11.43
C ALA A 199 -22.37 7.34 -11.22
N ASP A 200 -23.11 6.70 -12.14
CA ASP A 200 -24.56 6.58 -12.07
C ASP A 200 -25.00 5.76 -10.82
N LYS A 201 -24.24 4.72 -10.43
CA LYS A 201 -24.49 3.97 -9.18
C LYS A 201 -24.35 4.83 -7.94
N ILE A 202 -23.38 5.75 -7.92
CA ILE A 202 -23.22 6.70 -6.81
C ILE A 202 -24.37 7.70 -6.78
N ASP A 203 -24.77 8.25 -7.93
CA ASP A 203 -25.90 9.17 -8.03
C ASP A 203 -27.20 8.50 -7.57
N HIS A 204 -27.45 7.25 -7.98
CA HIS A 204 -28.57 6.44 -7.49
C HIS A 204 -28.50 6.24 -5.99
N PHE A 205 -27.36 5.72 -5.49
CA PHE A 205 -27.21 5.31 -4.11
C PHE A 205 -27.30 6.47 -3.12
N PHE A 206 -26.89 7.69 -3.48
CA PHE A 206 -27.02 8.89 -2.62
C PHE A 206 -28.22 9.76 -2.99
N GLY A 207 -28.88 9.50 -4.12
CA GLY A 207 -30.10 10.16 -4.55
C GLY A 207 -31.35 9.66 -3.84
N PRO A 208 -32.53 10.18 -4.22
CA PRO A 208 -33.82 9.73 -3.70
C PRO A 208 -34.07 8.24 -3.94
N ASP A 209 -33.65 7.72 -5.09
CA ASP A 209 -33.91 6.34 -5.52
C ASP A 209 -33.19 5.30 -4.65
N GLY A 210 -31.99 5.64 -4.14
CA GLY A 210 -31.23 4.81 -3.21
C GLY A 210 -31.71 4.83 -1.75
N GLN A 211 -32.77 5.60 -1.40
CA GLN A 211 -33.23 5.72 -0.01
C GLN A 211 -33.58 4.36 0.61
N SER A 212 -34.29 3.51 -0.14
CA SER A 212 -34.66 2.17 0.34
C SER A 212 -33.45 1.27 0.61
N GLU A 213 -32.39 1.40 -0.18
CA GLU A 213 -31.14 0.65 0.00
C GLU A 213 -30.38 1.11 1.25
N ARG A 214 -30.34 2.42 1.49
CA ARG A 214 -29.75 3.02 2.70
C ARG A 214 -30.54 2.64 3.95
N ASP A 215 -31.86 2.71 3.91
CA ASP A 215 -32.73 2.30 5.03
C ASP A 215 -32.58 0.80 5.33
N ALA A 216 -32.51 -0.04 4.29
CA ALA A 216 -32.26 -1.47 4.44
C ALA A 216 -30.87 -1.73 5.05
N PHE A 217 -29.86 -0.93 4.70
CA PHE A 217 -28.54 -1.02 5.31
C PHE A 217 -28.57 -0.62 6.79
N GLU A 218 -29.17 0.52 7.14
CA GLU A 218 -29.26 0.96 8.53
C GLU A 218 -30.03 -0.04 9.38
N LYS A 219 -31.08 -0.66 8.82
CA LYS A 219 -31.77 -1.78 9.47
C LYS A 219 -30.83 -2.96 9.72
N ARG A 220 -30.11 -3.45 8.69
CA ARG A 220 -29.14 -4.55 8.86
C ARG A 220 -28.07 -4.22 9.90
N ARG A 221 -27.59 -2.98 9.92
CA ARG A 221 -26.60 -2.49 10.88
C ARG A 221 -27.16 -2.49 12.31
N ALA A 222 -28.38 -1.99 12.50
CA ALA A 222 -29.06 -2.02 13.80
C ALA A 222 -29.31 -3.47 14.27
N ASP A 223 -29.81 -4.33 13.37
CA ASP A 223 -30.03 -5.76 13.65
C ASP A 223 -28.72 -6.45 14.04
N TRP A 224 -27.61 -6.12 13.38
CA TRP A 224 -26.28 -6.64 13.72
C TRP A 224 -25.81 -6.17 15.10
N PHE A 225 -25.89 -4.88 15.41
CA PHE A 225 -25.52 -4.37 16.75
C PHE A 225 -26.34 -5.01 17.86
N ALA A 226 -27.62 -5.30 17.61
CA ALA A 226 -28.48 -5.99 18.57
C ALA A 226 -28.09 -7.47 18.80
N GLN A 227 -27.32 -8.06 17.89
CA GLN A 227 -26.86 -9.46 17.97
C GLN A 227 -25.42 -9.60 18.52
N ILE A 228 -24.69 -8.49 18.69
CA ILE A 228 -23.31 -8.53 19.17
C ILE A 228 -23.30 -9.02 20.63
N PRO A 229 -22.48 -10.05 20.96
CA PRO A 229 -22.31 -10.52 22.32
C PRO A 229 -21.83 -9.40 23.26
N VAL A 230 -22.43 -9.33 24.44
CA VAL A 230 -22.04 -8.41 25.52
C VAL A 230 -21.44 -9.22 26.66
N ASP A 231 -20.43 -8.67 27.32
CA ASP A 231 -19.84 -9.28 28.52
C ASP A 231 -20.90 -9.45 29.62
N ALA A 232 -21.19 -10.70 30.01
CA ALA A 232 -22.12 -11.00 31.10
C ALA A 232 -21.55 -10.72 32.50
N GLY A 233 -20.34 -10.17 32.59
CA GLY A 233 -19.65 -9.80 33.81
C GLY A 233 -18.53 -10.77 34.19
N ASN A 234 -17.84 -10.43 35.27
CA ASN A 234 -16.60 -11.08 35.68
C ASN A 234 -16.84 -12.28 36.62
N GLY A 235 -17.29 -13.40 36.07
CA GLY A 235 -17.45 -14.68 36.77
C GLY A 235 -16.12 -15.30 37.20
N GLY A 236 -15.08 -15.18 36.37
CA GLY A 236 -13.75 -15.72 36.71
C GLY A 236 -13.15 -15.10 37.99
N GLU A 237 -13.42 -13.82 38.25
CA GLU A 237 -13.06 -13.16 39.51
C GLU A 237 -13.83 -13.72 40.70
N LYS A 238 -15.14 -13.94 40.54
CA LYS A 238 -15.98 -14.56 41.59
C LYS A 238 -15.54 -16.00 41.91
N ASP A 239 -15.06 -16.72 40.90
CA ASP A 239 -14.51 -18.07 41.02
C ASP A 239 -13.04 -18.07 41.51
N GLY A 240 -12.46 -16.90 41.80
CA GLY A 240 -11.13 -16.76 42.38
C GLY A 240 -10.00 -17.00 41.39
N TRP A 241 -10.22 -16.95 40.07
CA TRP A 241 -9.17 -17.22 39.07
C TRP A 241 -8.00 -16.24 39.15
N HIS A 242 -8.18 -15.04 39.68
CA HIS A 242 -7.09 -14.09 39.91
C HIS A 242 -6.20 -14.45 41.12
N LEU A 243 -6.59 -15.42 41.95
CA LEU A 243 -5.90 -15.74 43.21
C LEU A 243 -4.67 -16.65 43.00
N PRO A 244 -3.65 -16.58 43.88
CA PRO A 244 -2.45 -17.42 43.80
C PRO A 244 -2.70 -18.93 43.92
N ASP A 245 -3.76 -19.30 44.64
CA ASP A 245 -4.20 -20.66 44.99
C ASP A 245 -5.40 -21.14 44.16
N ALA A 246 -5.74 -20.43 43.07
CA ALA A 246 -6.82 -20.82 42.18
C ALA A 246 -6.62 -22.25 41.62
N ASP A 247 -7.72 -22.99 41.46
CA ASP A 247 -7.69 -24.32 40.83
C ASP A 247 -7.33 -24.23 39.34
N GLU A 248 -6.19 -24.84 38.99
CA GLU A 248 -5.61 -24.85 37.65
C GLU A 248 -6.01 -26.09 36.83
N THR A 249 -6.77 -27.04 37.39
CA THR A 249 -7.04 -28.36 36.79
C THR A 249 -7.61 -28.29 35.37
N ASN A 250 -8.44 -27.29 35.08
CA ASN A 250 -9.11 -27.11 33.79
C ASN A 250 -8.49 -26.02 32.90
N TRP A 251 -7.28 -25.56 33.23
CA TRP A 251 -6.56 -24.58 32.43
C TRP A 251 -5.74 -25.26 31.34
N ARG A 252 -5.63 -24.60 30.19
CA ARG A 252 -4.79 -25.01 29.06
C ARG A 252 -3.61 -24.07 28.92
N THR A 253 -2.69 -24.33 28.00
CA THR A 253 -1.51 -23.47 27.79
C THR A 253 -1.54 -22.76 26.44
N MET A 254 -1.06 -21.51 26.41
CA MET A 254 -0.89 -20.72 25.21
C MET A 254 0.47 -20.00 25.25
N LYS A 255 1.21 -20.01 24.14
CA LYS A 255 2.41 -19.17 24.00
C LYS A 255 2.00 -17.75 23.62
N LEU A 256 2.26 -16.79 24.47
CA LEU A 256 2.00 -15.36 24.24
C LEU A 256 3.33 -14.62 23.98
N PRO A 257 3.31 -13.49 23.27
CA PRO A 257 2.13 -12.83 22.71
C PRO A 257 1.58 -13.50 21.44
N ARG A 258 0.26 -13.43 21.24
CA ARG A 258 -0.45 -13.73 19.98
C ARG A 258 -1.95 -13.46 20.13
N LEU A 259 -2.64 -13.41 18.98
CA LEU A 259 -4.08 -13.60 18.93
C LEU A 259 -4.44 -15.06 19.25
N TRP A 260 -5.53 -15.30 19.99
CA TRP A 260 -6.02 -16.65 20.27
C TRP A 260 -6.43 -17.41 19.00
N ARG A 261 -6.79 -16.70 17.92
CA ARG A 261 -7.04 -17.30 16.60
C ARG A 261 -5.81 -17.98 16.02
N ALA A 262 -4.64 -17.37 16.18
CA ALA A 262 -3.36 -17.98 15.81
C ALA A 262 -2.96 -19.15 16.74
N ALA A 263 -3.68 -19.35 17.85
CA ALA A 263 -3.58 -20.52 18.71
C ALA A 263 -4.66 -21.59 18.45
N GLY A 264 -5.46 -21.44 17.38
CA GLY A 264 -6.49 -22.40 16.97
C GLY A 264 -7.89 -22.15 17.54
N HIS A 265 -8.12 -21.03 18.25
CA HIS A 265 -9.45 -20.66 18.74
C HIS A 265 -10.19 -19.83 17.70
N VAL A 266 -11.21 -20.40 17.06
CA VAL A 266 -12.03 -19.70 16.05
C VAL A 266 -13.16 -18.88 16.65
N THR A 267 -13.26 -18.82 17.97
CA THR A 267 -14.33 -18.16 18.71
C THR A 267 -13.91 -16.77 19.19
N ASN A 268 -14.91 -15.96 19.50
CA ASN A 268 -14.82 -14.73 20.26
C ASN A 268 -15.27 -15.00 21.70
N GLY A 269 -14.93 -14.15 22.65
CA GLY A 269 -15.25 -14.48 24.04
C GLY A 269 -14.52 -13.65 25.07
N VAL A 270 -14.49 -14.23 26.27
CA VAL A 270 -13.68 -13.76 27.39
C VAL A 270 -12.70 -14.85 27.76
N PHE A 271 -11.42 -14.53 27.67
CA PHE A 271 -10.34 -15.44 28.00
C PHE A 271 -9.59 -14.90 29.19
N TRP A 272 -9.32 -15.77 30.15
CA TRP A 272 -8.36 -15.50 31.20
C TRP A 272 -7.02 -16.08 30.84
N PHE A 273 -5.97 -15.33 31.16
CA PHE A 273 -4.58 -15.75 31.10
C PHE A 273 -3.99 -15.66 32.50
N ARG A 274 -3.21 -16.67 32.90
CA ARG A 274 -2.52 -16.71 34.19
C ARG A 274 -1.07 -17.11 34.02
N ARG A 275 -0.19 -16.44 34.77
CA ARG A 275 1.23 -16.80 34.86
C ARG A 275 1.71 -16.66 36.29
N THR A 276 2.35 -17.72 36.77
CA THR A 276 3.12 -17.68 38.00
C THR A 276 4.48 -17.04 37.71
N ILE A 277 4.93 -16.16 38.59
CA ILE A 277 6.27 -15.58 38.59
C ILE A 277 6.90 -15.72 39.97
N GLU A 278 8.23 -15.75 40.01
CA GLU A 278 9.01 -15.73 41.25
C GLU A 278 9.60 -14.34 41.45
N ILE A 279 9.10 -13.62 42.47
CA ILE A 279 9.58 -12.28 42.80
C ILE A 279 10.84 -12.38 43.67
N PRO A 280 11.97 -11.76 43.27
CA PRO A 280 13.19 -11.74 44.08
C PRO A 280 12.95 -11.14 45.46
N ALA A 281 13.63 -11.67 46.49
CA ALA A 281 13.50 -11.15 47.85
C ALA A 281 13.83 -9.65 47.97
N ALA A 282 14.74 -9.14 47.13
CA ALA A 282 15.09 -7.73 47.07
C ALA A 282 13.98 -6.81 46.54
N TRP A 283 12.91 -7.37 45.97
CA TRP A 283 11.78 -6.62 45.42
C TRP A 283 10.59 -6.56 46.39
N ALA A 284 10.57 -7.38 47.44
CA ALA A 284 9.50 -7.37 48.43
C ALA A 284 9.31 -5.98 49.04
N GLY A 285 8.06 -5.51 49.12
CA GLY A 285 7.72 -4.18 49.63
C GLY A 285 8.00 -3.02 48.66
N ARG A 286 8.63 -3.26 47.50
CA ARG A 286 8.91 -2.22 46.49
C ARG A 286 7.76 -2.12 45.50
N GLU A 287 7.45 -0.90 45.08
CA GLU A 287 6.52 -0.68 43.97
C GLU A 287 7.09 -1.27 42.67
N LEU A 288 6.26 -2.01 41.94
CA LEU A 288 6.61 -2.58 40.64
C LEU A 288 5.78 -1.93 39.53
N GLU A 289 6.30 -2.02 38.32
CA GLU A 289 5.58 -1.74 37.09
C GLU A 289 5.39 -3.04 36.31
N LEU A 290 4.14 -3.29 35.88
CA LEU A 290 3.72 -4.46 35.13
C LEU A 290 3.33 -4.04 33.72
N HIS A 291 4.00 -4.63 32.74
CA HIS A 291 3.72 -4.48 31.32
C HIS A 291 3.25 -5.81 30.77
N VAL A 292 1.99 -5.90 30.34
CA VAL A 292 1.42 -7.15 29.78
C VAL A 292 1.29 -7.13 28.26
N GLY A 293 1.89 -6.13 27.61
CA GLY A 293 1.73 -5.88 26.17
C GLY A 293 0.33 -5.35 25.85
N ALA A 294 -0.01 -5.28 24.56
CA ALA A 294 -1.36 -4.93 24.13
C ALA A 294 -2.34 -6.08 24.38
N CYS A 295 -3.53 -5.72 24.84
CA CYS A 295 -4.67 -6.63 24.97
C CYS A 295 -5.74 -6.23 23.96
N ASP A 296 -6.16 -7.17 23.12
CA ASP A 296 -7.17 -6.89 22.10
C ASP A 296 -8.50 -6.49 22.76
N LYS A 297 -8.98 -5.31 22.36
CA LYS A 297 -10.09 -4.49 22.90
C LYS A 297 -10.03 -4.09 24.37
N SER A 298 -10.16 -5.05 25.29
CA SER A 298 -10.38 -4.75 26.70
C SER A 298 -9.70 -5.77 27.62
N ASP A 299 -9.18 -5.29 28.74
CA ASP A 299 -8.59 -6.15 29.77
C ASP A 299 -9.05 -5.81 31.20
N HIS A 300 -9.00 -6.79 32.10
CA HIS A 300 -8.88 -6.58 33.55
C HIS A 300 -7.61 -7.29 34.03
N THR A 301 -6.68 -6.55 34.62
CA THR A 301 -5.38 -7.08 35.04
C THR A 301 -5.25 -7.12 36.56
N TYR A 302 -4.73 -8.24 37.07
CA TYR A 302 -4.59 -8.54 38.50
C TYR A 302 -3.17 -9.00 38.86
N PHE A 303 -2.75 -8.70 40.09
CA PHE A 303 -1.54 -9.22 40.71
C PHE A 303 -1.83 -9.86 42.07
N SER A 304 -1.63 -11.17 42.17
CA SER A 304 -1.87 -12.00 43.35
C SER A 304 -3.23 -11.67 44.00
N GLY A 305 -4.26 -11.57 43.17
CA GLY A 305 -5.64 -11.23 43.54
C GLY A 305 -6.00 -9.75 43.66
N HIS A 306 -5.03 -8.84 43.57
CA HIS A 306 -5.29 -7.40 43.60
C HIS A 306 -5.57 -6.89 42.19
N PHE A 307 -6.73 -6.28 41.97
CA PHE A 307 -7.04 -5.61 40.71
C PHE A 307 -6.15 -4.37 40.53
N LEU A 308 -5.50 -4.26 39.37
CA LEU A 308 -4.58 -3.17 39.06
C LEU A 308 -5.20 -2.13 38.13
N GLY A 309 -6.05 -2.57 37.19
CA GLY A 309 -6.68 -1.67 36.23
C GLY A 309 -7.25 -2.38 35.00
N SER A 310 -7.75 -1.54 34.11
CA SER A 310 -8.41 -1.89 32.85
C SER A 310 -8.16 -0.80 31.81
N LEU A 311 -8.11 -1.16 30.54
CA LEU A 311 -8.30 -0.22 29.44
C LEU A 311 -9.27 -0.85 28.44
N THR A 312 -10.36 -0.13 28.15
CA THR A 312 -11.44 -0.58 27.26
C THR A 312 -11.55 0.28 26.00
N MET A 313 -12.27 -0.21 25.00
CA MET A 313 -12.63 0.55 23.80
C MET A 313 -13.47 1.82 24.09
N GLN A 314 -14.09 1.93 25.27
CA GLN A 314 -14.78 3.16 25.70
C GLN A 314 -13.80 4.23 26.19
N ASP A 315 -12.68 3.81 26.77
CA ASP A 315 -11.63 4.70 27.28
C ASP A 315 -10.72 5.21 26.14
N SER A 316 -10.47 4.36 25.14
CA SER A 316 -9.66 4.71 23.97
C SER A 316 -10.08 3.90 22.73
N PRO A 317 -10.26 4.53 21.55
CA PRO A 317 -10.51 3.81 20.31
C PRO A 317 -9.35 2.91 19.87
N ASP A 318 -8.14 3.18 20.37
CA ASP A 318 -6.92 2.40 20.11
C ASP A 318 -6.62 1.36 21.20
N ALA A 319 -7.55 1.14 22.14
CA ALA A 319 -7.35 0.19 23.24
C ALA A 319 -6.96 -1.21 22.74
N TRP A 320 -7.44 -1.64 21.57
CA TRP A 320 -7.09 -2.94 21.00
C TRP A 320 -5.60 -3.16 20.66
N GLN A 321 -4.83 -2.08 20.47
CA GLN A 321 -3.41 -2.13 20.12
C GLN A 321 -2.48 -1.45 21.14
N THR A 322 -3.04 -0.81 22.17
CA THR A 322 -2.28 -0.03 23.14
C THR A 322 -1.60 -0.94 24.18
N PRO A 323 -0.27 -0.90 24.38
CA PRO A 323 0.35 -1.65 25.47
C PRO A 323 -0.20 -1.27 26.85
N ARG A 324 -0.46 -2.26 27.71
CA ARG A 324 -0.98 -2.07 29.07
C ARG A 324 0.15 -1.95 30.07
N ILE A 325 0.13 -0.86 30.85
CA ILE A 325 1.11 -0.56 31.90
C ILE A 325 0.35 -0.29 33.20
N TYR A 326 0.62 -1.08 34.24
CA TYR A 326 -0.01 -0.94 35.56
C TYR A 326 1.02 -0.86 36.68
N ARG A 327 0.69 -0.14 37.75
CA ARG A 327 1.49 -0.09 38.98
C ARG A 327 1.03 -1.13 39.97
N ILE A 328 1.97 -1.89 40.53
CA ILE A 328 1.73 -2.83 41.63
C ILE A 328 2.20 -2.15 42.92
N PRO A 329 1.29 -1.83 43.86
CA PRO A 329 1.66 -1.22 45.13
C PRO A 329 2.64 -2.11 45.90
N GLY A 330 3.71 -1.55 46.46
CA GLY A 330 4.72 -2.33 47.17
C GLY A 330 4.18 -3.17 48.34
N ALA A 331 3.10 -2.71 48.98
CA ALA A 331 2.42 -3.46 50.03
C ALA A 331 1.83 -4.81 49.56
N SER A 332 1.55 -4.96 48.26
CA SER A 332 1.06 -6.19 47.64
C SER A 332 2.20 -7.09 47.15
N VAL A 333 3.45 -6.65 47.21
CA VAL A 333 4.61 -7.33 46.62
C VAL A 333 5.32 -8.16 47.68
N THR A 334 5.12 -9.47 47.61
CA THR A 334 5.80 -10.45 48.47
C THR A 334 6.92 -11.15 47.70
N ALA A 335 7.98 -11.55 48.42
CA ALA A 335 9.03 -12.38 47.84
C ALA A 335 8.50 -13.78 47.50
N GLY A 336 9.04 -14.38 46.43
CA GLY A 336 8.68 -15.72 45.97
C GLY A 336 7.46 -15.73 45.03
N ARG A 337 6.70 -16.82 45.10
CA ARG A 337 5.59 -17.12 44.19
C ARG A 337 4.51 -16.04 44.20
N ASN A 338 4.27 -15.42 43.05
CA ASN A 338 3.16 -14.51 42.77
C ASN A 338 2.46 -14.89 41.47
N VAL A 339 1.24 -14.40 41.27
CA VAL A 339 0.46 -14.70 40.05
C VAL A 339 0.03 -13.40 39.38
N ILE A 340 0.23 -13.32 38.07
CA ILE A 340 -0.42 -12.33 37.22
C ILE A 340 -1.60 -13.01 36.54
N ALA A 341 -2.77 -12.37 36.61
CA ALA A 341 -3.96 -12.82 35.89
C ALA A 341 -4.50 -11.67 35.03
N VAL A 342 -4.79 -11.97 33.76
CA VAL A 342 -5.31 -11.00 32.79
C VAL A 342 -6.57 -11.58 32.16
N ARG A 343 -7.69 -10.91 32.34
CA ARG A 343 -8.96 -11.24 31.69
C ARG A 343 -9.10 -10.37 30.46
N VAL A 344 -9.14 -10.95 29.27
CA VAL A 344 -9.26 -10.24 27.99
C VAL A 344 -10.64 -10.51 27.40
N PHE A 345 -11.35 -9.45 27.04
CA PHE A 345 -12.67 -9.50 26.40
C PHE A 345 -12.57 -9.10 24.93
N SER A 346 -13.14 -9.91 24.04
CA SER A 346 -13.34 -9.53 22.65
C SER A 346 -14.58 -10.21 22.03
N GLU A 347 -15.51 -9.38 21.56
CA GLU A 347 -16.81 -9.71 20.98
C GLU A 347 -16.81 -10.00 19.47
N ILE A 348 -15.71 -9.74 18.76
CA ILE A 348 -15.60 -9.83 17.30
C ILE A 348 -14.13 -9.92 16.85
N TYR A 349 -13.87 -10.52 15.68
CA TYR A 349 -12.54 -10.72 15.12
C TYR A 349 -11.67 -11.57 16.05
N GLY A 350 -10.55 -11.05 16.56
CA GLY A 350 -9.61 -11.81 17.37
C GLY A 350 -9.82 -11.63 18.87
N GLY A 351 -8.77 -11.90 19.61
CA GLY A 351 -8.64 -11.61 21.04
C GLY A 351 -7.29 -12.10 21.54
N GLY A 352 -6.89 -11.68 22.74
CA GLY A 352 -5.67 -12.15 23.40
C GLY A 352 -4.68 -11.03 23.71
N MET A 353 -3.50 -11.43 24.20
CA MET A 353 -2.40 -10.52 24.53
C MET A 353 -1.40 -10.55 23.37
N THR A 354 -1.33 -9.47 22.59
CA THR A 354 -0.71 -9.41 21.26
C THR A 354 0.70 -8.83 21.26
N GLY A 355 1.21 -8.37 22.41
CA GLY A 355 2.61 -7.96 22.57
C GLY A 355 2.85 -6.48 22.26
N PRO A 356 4.05 -6.09 21.79
CA PRO A 356 5.17 -6.96 21.39
C PRO A 356 5.85 -7.67 22.59
N ALA A 357 6.61 -8.73 22.34
CA ALA A 357 7.13 -9.64 23.37
C ALA A 357 8.15 -8.97 24.31
N ASP A 358 9.00 -8.11 23.77
CA ASP A 358 10.00 -7.32 24.51
C ASP A 358 9.39 -6.22 25.39
N GLU A 359 8.11 -5.91 25.17
CA GLU A 359 7.31 -5.01 26.02
C GLU A 359 6.47 -5.78 27.06
N MET A 360 6.63 -7.10 27.19
CA MET A 360 5.95 -7.88 28.23
C MET A 360 6.92 -8.20 29.36
N TRP A 361 6.82 -7.49 30.49
CA TRP A 361 7.71 -7.67 31.63
C TRP A 361 7.16 -7.11 32.96
N VAL A 362 7.79 -7.49 34.08
CA VAL A 362 7.56 -6.88 35.40
C VAL A 362 8.89 -6.59 36.10
N ALA A 363 8.99 -5.42 36.74
CA ALA A 363 10.18 -5.00 37.48
C ALA A 363 9.88 -3.89 38.50
N PRO A 364 10.76 -3.61 39.46
CA PRO A 364 10.66 -2.42 40.29
C PRO A 364 10.64 -1.16 39.42
N VAL A 365 9.90 -0.15 39.88
CA VAL A 365 9.84 1.14 39.18
C VAL A 365 11.25 1.72 39.04
N GLY A 366 11.61 2.09 37.80
CA GLY A 366 12.92 2.65 37.47
C GLY A 366 14.05 1.62 37.36
N ALA A 367 13.74 0.32 37.35
CA ALA A 367 14.75 -0.73 37.16
C ALA A 367 15.32 -0.73 35.73
N ASP A 368 16.59 -1.10 35.62
CA ASP A 368 17.27 -1.30 34.34
C ASP A 368 16.69 -2.50 33.58
N SER A 369 16.88 -2.53 32.26
CA SER A 369 16.33 -3.61 31.42
C SER A 369 16.84 -5.01 31.79
N SER A 370 18.05 -5.11 32.36
CA SER A 370 18.63 -6.38 32.84
C SER A 370 17.91 -6.96 34.06
N ASP A 371 17.19 -6.13 34.81
CA ASP A 371 16.47 -6.53 36.02
C ASP A 371 15.00 -6.85 35.74
N ARG A 372 14.57 -6.87 34.47
CA ARG A 372 13.18 -7.16 34.11
C ARG A 372 12.92 -8.67 34.09
N LEU A 373 11.82 -9.09 34.70
CA LEU A 373 11.31 -10.45 34.52
C LEU A 373 10.46 -10.50 33.25
N PRO A 374 10.86 -11.28 32.22
CA PRO A 374 10.11 -11.38 30.97
C PRO A 374 8.79 -12.13 31.16
N LEU A 375 7.75 -11.64 30.49
CA LEU A 375 6.39 -12.18 30.54
C LEU A 375 5.93 -12.77 29.20
N ASP A 376 6.76 -12.79 28.16
CA ASP A 376 6.53 -13.59 26.96
C ASP A 376 6.75 -15.09 27.22
N GLY A 377 6.20 -15.96 26.38
CA GLY A 377 6.26 -17.41 26.52
C GLY A 377 4.95 -18.05 26.98
N THR A 378 5.04 -19.15 27.71
CA THR A 378 3.86 -19.98 28.04
C THR A 378 3.05 -19.39 29.19
N TRP A 379 1.76 -19.16 28.94
CA TRP A 379 0.74 -18.80 29.93
C TRP A 379 -0.31 -19.89 30.05
N LEU A 380 -0.90 -20.03 31.23
CA LEU A 380 -2.16 -20.76 31.38
C LEU A 380 -3.29 -19.91 30.82
N TYR A 381 -4.29 -20.53 30.22
CA TYR A 381 -5.52 -19.85 29.84
C TYR A 381 -6.77 -20.69 30.07
N ARG A 382 -7.90 -19.99 30.26
CA ARG A 382 -9.24 -20.59 30.37
C ARG A 382 -10.27 -19.67 29.73
N ILE A 383 -11.24 -20.27 29.03
CA ILE A 383 -12.35 -19.55 28.42
C ILE A 383 -13.43 -19.37 29.47
N GLU A 384 -13.78 -18.13 29.79
CA GLU A 384 -14.86 -17.79 30.72
C GLU A 384 -16.21 -17.72 30.01
N GLN A 385 -16.25 -17.03 28.87
CA GLN A 385 -17.44 -16.92 28.02
C GLN A 385 -17.02 -17.22 26.58
N ASP A 386 -17.75 -18.12 25.92
CA ASP A 386 -17.55 -18.46 24.51
C ASP A 386 -18.73 -17.89 23.72
N PHE A 387 -18.45 -16.86 22.91
CA PHE A 387 -19.45 -16.20 22.08
C PHE A 387 -19.57 -16.83 20.69
N GLY A 388 -18.81 -17.89 20.40
CA GLY A 388 -18.73 -18.43 19.05
C GLY A 388 -18.12 -17.44 18.05
N CYS A 389 -18.37 -17.66 16.76
CA CYS A 389 -17.91 -16.75 15.72
C CYS A 389 -18.96 -15.66 15.47
N THR A 390 -18.63 -14.43 15.82
CA THR A 390 -19.46 -13.24 15.54
C THR A 390 -19.26 -12.80 14.09
N PRO A 391 -20.34 -12.57 13.32
CA PRO A 391 -20.22 -12.07 11.94
C PRO A 391 -19.63 -10.65 11.94
N PRO A 392 -18.87 -10.26 10.90
CA PRO A 392 -18.40 -8.88 10.73
C PRO A 392 -19.58 -7.91 10.60
N PRO A 393 -19.40 -6.62 10.97
CA PRO A 393 -20.43 -5.61 10.76
C PRO A 393 -20.81 -5.49 9.29
N PRO A 394 -22.08 -5.23 8.96
CA PRO A 394 -22.48 -4.90 7.60
C PRO A 394 -21.66 -3.70 7.10
N ALA A 395 -21.01 -3.84 5.95
CA ALA A 395 -20.32 -2.74 5.29
C ALA A 395 -21.26 -2.02 4.32
N LEU A 396 -21.23 -0.69 4.33
CA LEU A 396 -21.96 0.11 3.36
C LEU A 396 -21.32 -0.06 1.98
N ALA A 397 -22.13 -0.30 0.95
CA ALA A 397 -21.62 -0.47 -0.41
C ALA A 397 -20.85 0.76 -0.89
N TYR A 398 -21.34 1.96 -0.56
CA TYR A 398 -20.74 3.24 -0.90
C TYR A 398 -20.89 4.23 0.25
N GLY A 399 -19.84 4.96 0.60
CA GLY A 399 -19.85 5.85 1.74
C GLY A 399 -18.58 6.69 1.87
N PRO A 400 -18.64 7.80 2.62
CA PRO A 400 -17.46 8.65 2.87
C PRO A 400 -16.32 7.89 3.57
N ASP A 401 -16.63 6.84 4.34
CA ASP A 401 -15.63 6.03 5.03
C ASP A 401 -15.23 4.77 4.25
N ASN A 402 -15.83 4.53 3.08
CA ASN A 402 -15.49 3.39 2.24
C ASN A 402 -14.52 3.83 1.13
N PRO A 403 -13.22 3.45 1.20
CA PRO A 403 -12.21 3.85 0.24
C PRO A 403 -12.40 3.20 -1.15
N ASN A 404 -13.29 2.22 -1.27
CA ASN A 404 -13.68 1.62 -2.54
C ASN A 404 -14.92 2.25 -3.17
N THR A 405 -15.45 3.33 -2.58
CA THR A 405 -16.47 4.14 -3.24
C THR A 405 -15.85 4.81 -4.47
N PRO A 406 -16.37 4.61 -5.69
CA PRO A 406 -15.92 5.34 -6.87
C PRO A 406 -15.74 6.84 -6.61
N MET A 407 -14.66 7.41 -7.16
CA MET A 407 -14.23 8.81 -7.01
C MET A 407 -13.72 9.22 -5.62
N ALA A 408 -13.97 8.43 -4.57
CA ALA A 408 -13.79 8.91 -3.21
C ALA A 408 -12.33 9.18 -2.82
N LEU A 409 -11.38 8.43 -3.39
CA LEU A 409 -9.95 8.61 -3.16
C LEU A 409 -9.34 9.64 -4.08
N HIS A 410 -9.82 9.77 -5.33
CA HIS A 410 -9.46 10.90 -6.17
C HIS A 410 -9.77 12.21 -5.45
N ASN A 411 -10.98 12.32 -4.94
CA ASN A 411 -11.48 13.49 -4.24
C ASN A 411 -10.66 13.87 -3.01
N ALA A 412 -10.25 12.91 -2.19
CA ALA A 412 -9.59 13.18 -0.90
C ALA A 412 -8.06 13.08 -0.93
N MET A 413 -7.49 12.32 -1.87
CA MET A 413 -6.08 11.96 -1.87
C MET A 413 -5.33 12.37 -3.14
N ILE A 414 -6.02 12.78 -4.22
CA ILE A 414 -5.39 13.25 -5.47
C ILE A 414 -5.72 14.71 -5.76
N ALA A 415 -7.00 15.07 -5.78
CA ALA A 415 -7.48 16.44 -6.01
C ALA A 415 -6.80 17.50 -5.11
N PRO A 416 -6.66 17.31 -3.78
CA PRO A 416 -6.01 18.32 -2.92
C PRO A 416 -4.50 18.46 -3.13
N LEU A 417 -3.86 17.52 -3.85
CA LEU A 417 -2.44 17.61 -4.21
C LEU A 417 -2.22 18.44 -5.49
N ALA A 418 -3.26 18.61 -6.31
CA ALA A 418 -3.19 19.48 -7.47
C ALA A 418 -3.33 20.97 -7.03
N PRO A 419 -2.62 21.91 -7.69
CA PRO A 419 -1.83 21.73 -8.91
C PRO A 419 -0.31 21.61 -8.64
N TYR A 420 0.16 20.95 -7.57
CA TYR A 420 1.58 20.86 -7.24
C TYR A 420 2.43 20.42 -8.44
N ALA A 421 3.55 21.11 -8.71
CA ALA A 421 4.41 20.79 -9.84
C ALA A 421 5.08 19.41 -9.65
N LEU A 422 4.99 18.54 -10.66
CA LEU A 422 5.52 17.18 -10.63
C LEU A 422 6.46 16.93 -11.82
N LYS A 423 7.40 15.99 -11.63
CA LYS A 423 8.11 15.32 -12.73
C LYS A 423 7.26 14.22 -13.35
N GLY A 424 6.50 13.46 -12.54
CA GLY A 424 5.65 12.38 -13.02
C GLY A 424 4.99 11.57 -11.91
N PHE A 425 4.39 10.45 -12.30
CA PHE A 425 3.63 9.54 -11.45
C PHE A 425 4.26 8.14 -11.44
N ILE A 426 4.23 7.47 -10.29
CA ILE A 426 4.45 6.02 -10.18
C ILE A 426 3.23 5.35 -9.56
N TRP A 427 2.80 4.23 -10.15
CA TRP A 427 1.54 3.57 -9.84
C TRP A 427 1.71 2.06 -9.64
N TYR A 428 1.18 1.53 -8.53
CA TYR A 428 1.12 0.08 -8.33
C TYR A 428 -0.25 -0.32 -7.79
N GLN A 429 -1.10 -0.76 -8.72
CA GLN A 429 -2.44 -1.26 -8.47
C GLN A 429 -2.87 -2.19 -9.61
N GLY A 430 -3.80 -3.07 -9.28
CA GLY A 430 -4.50 -3.90 -10.25
C GLY A 430 -5.15 -5.10 -9.58
N GLU A 431 -4.59 -5.57 -8.47
CA GLU A 431 -5.02 -6.78 -7.79
C GLU A 431 -6.47 -6.71 -7.34
N SER A 432 -6.97 -5.54 -6.91
CA SER A 432 -8.39 -5.35 -6.53
C SER A 432 -9.34 -5.22 -7.73
N ASN A 433 -8.83 -5.07 -8.95
CA ASN A 433 -9.61 -5.08 -10.19
C ASN A 433 -9.41 -6.35 -11.02
N SER A 434 -8.66 -7.35 -10.52
CA SER A 434 -8.27 -8.54 -11.28
C SER A 434 -9.46 -9.31 -11.85
N SER A 435 -10.60 -9.35 -11.16
CA SER A 435 -11.83 -9.99 -11.62
C SER A 435 -12.60 -9.26 -12.74
N ARG A 436 -12.13 -8.09 -13.16
CA ARG A 436 -12.75 -7.26 -14.22
C ARG A 436 -11.70 -6.76 -15.22
N PRO A 437 -10.88 -7.65 -15.81
CA PRO A 437 -9.72 -7.24 -16.61
C PRO A 437 -10.13 -6.50 -17.90
N THR A 438 -11.25 -6.89 -18.52
CA THR A 438 -11.78 -6.22 -19.71
C THR A 438 -12.21 -4.77 -19.42
N GLU A 439 -12.84 -4.50 -18.28
CA GLU A 439 -13.17 -3.13 -17.86
C GLU A 439 -11.89 -2.35 -17.52
N TYR A 440 -10.93 -3.00 -16.85
CA TYR A 440 -9.65 -2.38 -16.48
C TYR A 440 -8.86 -1.87 -17.70
N ARG A 441 -8.94 -2.57 -18.85
CA ARG A 441 -8.36 -2.11 -20.12
C ARG A 441 -8.83 -0.71 -20.53
N LEU A 442 -10.05 -0.32 -20.14
CA LEU A 442 -10.62 1.01 -20.42
C LEU A 442 -10.37 1.97 -19.25
N LEU A 443 -10.63 1.50 -18.03
CA LEU A 443 -10.55 2.29 -16.80
C LEU A 443 -9.14 2.84 -16.56
N PHE A 444 -8.10 2.02 -16.64
CA PHE A 444 -6.76 2.43 -16.27
C PHE A 444 -6.18 3.53 -17.18
N PRO A 445 -6.17 3.41 -18.52
CA PRO A 445 -5.74 4.52 -19.38
C PRO A 445 -6.62 5.76 -19.24
N ASN A 446 -7.92 5.60 -18.92
CA ASN A 446 -8.79 6.74 -18.64
C ASN A 446 -8.40 7.48 -17.34
N MET A 447 -8.10 6.74 -16.26
CA MET A 447 -7.60 7.28 -15.00
C MET A 447 -6.29 8.07 -15.19
N ILE A 448 -5.35 7.56 -15.99
CA ILE A 448 -4.10 8.25 -16.31
C ILE A 448 -4.37 9.62 -16.95
N ARG A 449 -5.27 9.67 -17.96
CA ARG A 449 -5.64 10.93 -18.63
C ARG A 449 -6.38 11.88 -17.68
N ASP A 450 -7.22 11.33 -16.81
CA ASP A 450 -7.94 12.09 -15.78
C ASP A 450 -6.99 12.77 -14.77
N TRP A 451 -5.97 12.06 -14.31
CA TRP A 451 -4.96 12.64 -13.42
C TRP A 451 -4.13 13.72 -14.11
N ARG A 452 -3.69 13.48 -15.35
CA ARG A 452 -2.99 14.51 -16.14
C ARG A 452 -3.83 15.78 -16.30
N ARG A 453 -5.15 15.63 -16.48
CA ARG A 453 -6.10 16.75 -16.50
C ARG A 453 -6.25 17.41 -15.13
N THR A 454 -6.33 16.63 -14.06
CA THR A 454 -6.44 17.14 -12.67
C THR A 454 -5.23 18.02 -12.31
N PHE A 455 -4.01 17.59 -12.66
CA PHE A 455 -2.80 18.36 -12.42
C PHE A 455 -2.57 19.48 -13.44
N GLY A 456 -3.14 19.38 -14.64
CA GLY A 456 -3.06 20.42 -15.67
C GLY A 456 -1.64 20.69 -16.20
N GLN A 457 -0.75 19.68 -16.16
CA GLN A 457 0.69 19.82 -16.41
C GLN A 457 1.17 19.14 -17.70
N GLY A 458 0.24 18.90 -18.64
CA GLY A 458 0.48 18.20 -19.89
C GLY A 458 0.57 16.69 -19.71
N ASP A 459 1.24 16.02 -20.64
CA ASP A 459 1.46 14.57 -20.62
C ASP A 459 2.63 14.17 -19.72
N LEU A 460 2.50 14.46 -18.42
CA LEU A 460 3.50 14.04 -17.43
C LEU A 460 3.77 12.52 -17.52
N PRO A 461 5.05 12.10 -17.40
CA PRO A 461 5.44 10.70 -17.27
C PRO A 461 4.56 9.94 -16.29
N PHE A 462 4.09 8.76 -16.70
CA PHE A 462 3.27 7.89 -15.86
C PHE A 462 3.81 6.47 -15.93
N TYR A 463 4.42 6.00 -14.85
CA TYR A 463 5.01 4.67 -14.77
C TYR A 463 4.22 3.76 -13.86
N TRP A 464 3.95 2.54 -14.30
CA TRP A 464 3.20 1.58 -13.50
C TRP A 464 3.88 0.22 -13.40
N VAL A 465 3.48 -0.52 -12.39
CA VAL A 465 3.92 -1.89 -12.18
C VAL A 465 2.89 -2.84 -12.78
N GLN A 466 3.33 -3.76 -13.64
CA GLN A 466 2.49 -4.89 -14.06
C GLN A 466 2.44 -5.88 -12.91
N ILE A 467 1.24 -6.30 -12.48
CA ILE A 467 1.11 -7.10 -11.26
C ILE A 467 1.88 -8.44 -11.34
N ALA A 468 2.39 -8.88 -10.20
CA ALA A 468 3.28 -10.04 -10.09
C ALA A 468 2.57 -11.38 -10.41
N ASN A 469 3.33 -12.47 -10.39
CA ASN A 469 2.79 -13.80 -10.21
C ASN A 469 2.27 -14.01 -8.78
N TYR A 470 1.20 -14.80 -8.64
CA TYR A 470 0.52 -15.09 -7.38
C TYR A 470 -0.21 -16.44 -7.47
N LEU A 471 -0.46 -17.10 -6.34
CA LEU A 471 -1.02 -18.46 -6.23
C LEU A 471 -0.09 -19.58 -6.72
N SER A 472 -0.55 -20.82 -6.56
CA SER A 472 0.17 -22.01 -7.05
C SER A 472 0.27 -22.03 -8.57
N SER A 473 1.37 -22.56 -9.09
CA SER A 473 1.54 -22.78 -10.53
C SER A 473 0.58 -23.86 -11.05
N VAL A 474 0.24 -23.75 -12.33
CA VAL A 474 -0.56 -24.74 -13.06
C VAL A 474 0.31 -25.53 -14.03
N ASP A 475 -0.06 -26.79 -14.27
CA ASP A 475 0.67 -27.68 -15.19
C ASP A 475 0.13 -27.64 -16.63
N GLU A 476 -1.12 -27.22 -16.82
CA GLU A 476 -1.78 -27.14 -18.12
C GLU A 476 -2.18 -25.69 -18.44
N PRO A 477 -2.33 -25.32 -19.72
CA PRO A 477 -2.86 -24.01 -20.10
C PRO A 477 -4.26 -23.79 -19.53
N VAL A 478 -4.50 -22.60 -18.96
CA VAL A 478 -5.78 -22.23 -18.34
C VAL A 478 -6.19 -20.82 -18.74
N GLU A 479 -7.47 -20.50 -18.57
CA GLU A 479 -7.90 -19.10 -18.52
C GLU A 479 -7.52 -18.49 -17.16
N SER A 480 -7.17 -17.21 -17.17
CA SER A 480 -6.72 -16.49 -15.97
C SER A 480 -7.07 -15.01 -16.08
N ASP A 481 -7.99 -14.57 -15.24
CA ASP A 481 -8.35 -13.15 -15.10
C ASP A 481 -7.13 -12.31 -14.67
N TRP A 482 -6.24 -12.92 -13.88
CA TRP A 482 -5.01 -12.30 -13.41
C TRP A 482 -4.02 -12.05 -14.56
N ALA A 483 -3.83 -13.02 -15.45
CA ALA A 483 -3.04 -12.85 -16.67
C ALA A 483 -3.69 -11.85 -17.63
N GLU A 484 -5.03 -11.87 -17.76
CA GLU A 484 -5.75 -10.91 -18.58
C GLU A 484 -5.59 -9.47 -18.06
N LEU A 485 -5.53 -9.28 -16.74
CA LEU A 485 -5.25 -7.97 -16.14
C LEU A 485 -3.81 -7.51 -16.41
N ARG A 486 -2.81 -8.40 -16.34
CA ARG A 486 -1.43 -8.06 -16.74
C ARG A 486 -1.38 -7.62 -18.20
N GLU A 487 -2.14 -8.29 -19.07
CA GLU A 487 -2.27 -7.90 -20.47
C GLU A 487 -2.97 -6.54 -20.61
N ALA A 488 -3.97 -6.24 -19.78
CA ALA A 488 -4.59 -4.92 -19.72
C ALA A 488 -3.59 -3.82 -19.34
N GLN A 489 -2.69 -4.09 -18.40
CA GLN A 489 -1.60 -3.20 -18.04
C GLN A 489 -0.57 -3.05 -19.18
N ARG A 490 -0.26 -4.12 -19.92
CA ARG A 490 0.63 -4.05 -21.10
C ARG A 490 0.01 -3.21 -22.21
N LEU A 491 -1.24 -3.49 -22.59
CA LEU A 491 -1.99 -2.77 -23.63
C LEU A 491 -2.20 -1.29 -23.30
N THR A 492 -2.04 -0.90 -22.04
CA THR A 492 -2.07 0.51 -21.64
C THR A 492 -0.91 1.29 -22.27
N LEU A 493 0.25 0.67 -22.51
CA LEU A 493 1.40 1.28 -23.22
C LEU A 493 1.02 1.80 -24.61
N ASP A 494 0.10 1.10 -25.29
CA ASP A 494 -0.35 1.48 -26.64
C ASP A 494 -1.40 2.60 -26.62
N ARG A 495 -1.94 2.93 -25.43
CA ARG A 495 -3.08 3.84 -25.25
C ARG A 495 -2.70 5.18 -24.62
N VAL A 496 -1.55 5.28 -23.96
CA VAL A 496 -1.10 6.50 -23.30
C VAL A 496 0.33 6.88 -23.71
N PRO A 497 0.58 8.12 -24.18
CA PRO A 497 1.93 8.59 -24.42
C PRO A 497 2.67 8.82 -23.09
N ASN A 498 4.00 8.86 -23.13
CA ASN A 498 4.86 9.05 -21.95
C ASN A 498 4.53 8.05 -20.81
N GLY A 499 4.16 6.83 -21.21
CA GLY A 499 3.91 5.70 -20.33
C GLY A 499 5.12 4.78 -20.25
N GLY A 500 5.21 4.00 -19.17
CA GLY A 500 6.23 2.98 -19.00
C GLY A 500 5.81 1.96 -17.96
N MET A 501 6.28 0.73 -18.11
CA MET A 501 5.81 -0.40 -17.32
C MET A 501 6.96 -1.20 -16.73
N ALA A 502 6.98 -1.35 -15.42
CA ALA A 502 7.85 -2.27 -14.71
C ALA A 502 7.18 -3.65 -14.65
N VAL A 503 7.71 -4.61 -15.42
CA VAL A 503 7.28 -6.02 -15.34
C VAL A 503 7.92 -6.64 -14.11
N ILE A 504 7.16 -7.39 -13.30
CA ILE A 504 7.63 -8.03 -12.05
C ILE A 504 7.13 -9.48 -11.89
N ILE A 505 6.86 -10.15 -13.01
CA ILE A 505 6.36 -11.53 -13.06
C ILE A 505 7.30 -12.58 -12.45
N ASP A 506 8.56 -12.23 -12.23
CA ASP A 506 9.65 -13.07 -11.72
C ASP A 506 9.90 -12.93 -10.21
N ILE A 507 9.25 -11.97 -9.55
CA ILE A 507 9.50 -11.61 -8.15
C ILE A 507 8.24 -11.61 -7.28
N GLY A 508 7.15 -12.23 -7.74
CA GLY A 508 5.97 -12.53 -6.94
C GLY A 508 6.19 -13.64 -5.91
N ASP A 509 5.14 -13.94 -5.15
CA ASP A 509 5.12 -15.00 -4.15
C ASP A 509 3.82 -15.79 -4.33
N ALA A 510 3.89 -17.12 -4.27
CA ALA A 510 2.73 -17.99 -4.49
C ALA A 510 1.71 -17.88 -3.34
N GLU A 511 2.18 -17.60 -2.12
CA GLU A 511 1.35 -17.61 -0.91
C GLU A 511 1.07 -16.19 -0.37
N ASP A 512 1.78 -15.18 -0.89
CA ASP A 512 1.61 -13.78 -0.49
C ASP A 512 1.45 -12.88 -1.72
N ILE A 513 0.28 -12.23 -1.83
CA ILE A 513 -0.02 -11.26 -2.89
C ILE A 513 0.88 -10.01 -2.82
N HIS A 514 1.62 -9.83 -1.72
CA HIS A 514 2.52 -8.70 -1.48
C HIS A 514 4.00 -9.09 -1.58
N PRO A 515 4.59 -9.13 -2.79
CA PRO A 515 5.99 -9.53 -2.95
C PRO A 515 6.95 -8.64 -2.16
N LYS A 516 7.82 -9.28 -1.37
CA LYS A 516 8.76 -8.61 -0.46
C LYS A 516 9.93 -7.94 -1.18
N ASN A 517 10.27 -8.36 -2.40
CA ASN A 517 11.33 -7.75 -3.21
C ASN A 517 10.91 -6.39 -3.79
N LYS A 518 10.70 -5.38 -2.94
CA LYS A 518 10.34 -4.02 -3.38
C LYS A 518 11.53 -3.25 -3.96
N GLN A 519 12.75 -3.71 -3.70
CA GLN A 519 13.97 -3.16 -4.31
C GLN A 519 13.88 -3.19 -5.83
N ASP A 520 13.56 -4.35 -6.39
CA ASP A 520 13.51 -4.51 -7.84
C ASP A 520 12.29 -3.81 -8.45
N VAL A 521 11.17 -3.73 -7.73
CA VAL A 521 10.00 -2.94 -8.16
C VAL A 521 10.39 -1.46 -8.33
N GLY A 522 10.97 -0.85 -7.28
CA GLY A 522 11.39 0.54 -7.32
C GLY A 522 12.52 0.80 -8.32
N LEU A 523 13.48 -0.14 -8.45
CA LEU A 523 14.54 -0.09 -9.45
C LEU A 523 13.99 -0.08 -10.87
N ARG A 524 13.07 -0.98 -11.20
CA ARG A 524 12.51 -1.11 -12.57
C ARG A 524 11.71 0.14 -12.96
N LEU A 525 10.93 0.71 -12.05
CA LEU A 525 10.28 2.01 -12.27
C LEU A 525 11.30 3.14 -12.48
N ALA A 526 12.39 3.15 -11.70
CA ALA A 526 13.44 4.16 -11.85
C ALA A 526 14.20 4.01 -13.17
N LEU A 527 14.38 2.78 -13.67
CA LEU A 527 14.97 2.54 -14.99
C LEU A 527 14.08 3.09 -16.11
N CYS A 528 12.74 2.95 -16.01
CA CYS A 528 11.81 3.63 -16.93
C CYS A 528 12.07 5.14 -16.94
N ALA A 529 12.10 5.77 -15.77
CA ALA A 529 12.32 7.21 -15.66
C ALA A 529 13.69 7.64 -16.21
N LEU A 530 14.77 6.96 -15.83
CA LEU A 530 16.14 7.28 -16.26
C LEU A 530 16.29 7.26 -17.78
N VAL A 531 15.75 6.24 -18.44
CA VAL A 531 15.84 6.11 -19.89
C VAL A 531 14.94 7.11 -20.60
N ASN A 532 13.68 7.22 -20.18
CA ASN A 532 12.68 8.00 -20.92
C ASN A 532 12.76 9.51 -20.65
N ASP A 533 13.17 9.93 -19.45
CA ASP A 533 13.06 11.32 -19.01
C ASP A 533 14.40 12.01 -18.73
N TYR A 534 15.48 11.24 -18.58
CA TYR A 534 16.80 11.75 -18.22
C TYR A 534 17.90 11.37 -19.23
N GLY A 535 17.53 10.79 -20.37
CA GLY A 535 18.45 10.54 -21.48
C GLY A 535 19.55 9.51 -21.17
N ARG A 536 19.32 8.60 -20.22
CA ARG A 536 20.29 7.54 -19.86
C ARG A 536 20.27 6.40 -20.87
N THR A 537 20.86 6.63 -22.04
CA THR A 537 20.94 5.66 -23.14
C THR A 537 21.88 4.47 -22.87
N ASP A 538 22.68 4.54 -21.80
CA ASP A 538 23.51 3.44 -21.31
C ASP A 538 22.73 2.40 -20.48
N LEU A 539 21.48 2.70 -20.15
CA LEU A 539 20.60 1.83 -19.37
C LEU A 539 19.49 1.22 -20.26
N VAL A 540 18.95 0.10 -19.82
CA VAL A 540 17.74 -0.51 -20.40
C VAL A 540 16.60 -0.35 -19.40
N GLY A 541 15.56 0.39 -19.79
CA GLY A 541 14.42 0.75 -18.95
C GLY A 541 13.17 -0.05 -19.24
N SER A 542 13.07 -0.66 -20.42
CA SER A 542 11.91 -1.44 -20.83
C SER A 542 12.20 -2.94 -20.79
N SER A 543 11.23 -3.68 -20.28
CA SER A 543 11.18 -5.13 -20.39
C SER A 543 10.95 -5.58 -21.84
N PRO A 544 11.35 -6.79 -22.27
CA PRO A 544 10.99 -7.30 -23.59
C PRO A 544 9.46 -7.28 -23.79
N LEU A 545 9.01 -6.67 -24.89
CA LEU A 545 7.60 -6.58 -25.29
C LEU A 545 7.42 -7.20 -26.68
N PRO A 546 6.36 -7.98 -26.91
CA PRO A 546 6.06 -8.49 -28.25
C PRO A 546 5.71 -7.34 -29.19
N VAL A 547 6.28 -7.33 -30.39
CA VAL A 547 5.98 -6.34 -31.43
C VAL A 547 5.26 -6.94 -32.63
N ARG A 548 5.49 -8.22 -32.91
CA ARG A 548 4.93 -8.87 -34.10
C ARG A 548 4.92 -10.39 -33.99
N ALA A 549 3.85 -11.02 -34.45
CA ALA A 549 3.78 -12.45 -34.73
C ALA A 549 3.78 -12.71 -36.24
N ILE A 550 4.55 -13.69 -36.70
CA ILE A 550 4.70 -14.06 -38.11
C ILE A 550 4.52 -15.57 -38.23
N ARG A 551 3.50 -16.01 -38.98
CA ARG A 551 3.35 -17.43 -39.31
C ARG A 551 4.43 -17.85 -40.31
N ARG A 552 5.04 -19.01 -40.08
CA ARG A 552 6.02 -19.67 -40.97
C ARG A 552 5.64 -21.14 -41.09
N GLY A 553 4.66 -21.44 -41.96
CA GLY A 553 4.08 -22.78 -42.04
C GLY A 553 3.37 -23.17 -40.74
N GLY A 554 3.78 -24.28 -40.12
CA GLY A 554 3.28 -24.74 -38.81
C GLY A 554 3.99 -24.12 -37.60
N GLU A 555 4.99 -23.26 -37.81
CA GLU A 555 5.66 -22.49 -36.75
C GLU A 555 5.15 -21.04 -36.72
N VAL A 556 5.37 -20.38 -35.59
CA VAL A 556 5.17 -18.94 -35.44
C VAL A 556 6.43 -18.30 -34.89
N LEU A 557 6.89 -17.23 -35.52
CA LEU A 557 7.94 -16.39 -34.97
C LEU A 557 7.33 -15.16 -34.30
N VAL A 558 7.66 -14.95 -33.03
CA VAL A 558 7.34 -13.74 -32.27
C VAL A 558 8.57 -12.86 -32.18
N ARG A 559 8.50 -11.66 -32.73
CA ARG A 559 9.52 -10.61 -32.54
C ARG A 559 9.20 -9.81 -31.29
N PHE A 560 10.24 -9.47 -30.56
CA PHE A 560 10.23 -8.59 -29.40
C PHE A 560 10.93 -7.28 -29.75
N GLN A 561 10.61 -6.22 -29.00
CA GLN A 561 11.36 -4.97 -29.12
C GLN A 561 12.84 -5.19 -28.77
N PRO A 562 13.79 -4.49 -29.43
CA PRO A 562 15.20 -4.56 -29.07
C PRO A 562 15.45 -4.19 -27.60
N VAL A 563 16.17 -5.04 -26.87
CA VAL A 563 16.46 -4.88 -25.43
C VAL A 563 17.92 -5.20 -25.12
N GLY A 564 18.73 -4.18 -24.86
CA GLY A 564 20.14 -4.35 -24.51
C GLY A 564 20.90 -5.20 -25.53
N THR A 565 21.48 -6.32 -25.08
CA THR A 565 22.21 -7.28 -25.92
C THR A 565 21.32 -8.33 -26.59
N GLY A 566 20.00 -8.30 -26.39
CA GLY A 566 19.03 -9.23 -26.96
C GLY A 566 18.28 -10.04 -25.90
N LEU A 567 17.44 -10.98 -26.35
CA LEU A 567 16.72 -11.92 -25.51
C LEU A 567 17.66 -12.95 -24.87
N ALA A 568 17.35 -13.36 -23.66
CA ALA A 568 18.08 -14.36 -22.88
C ALA A 568 17.11 -15.17 -22.01
N LEU A 569 17.64 -16.14 -21.27
CA LEU A 569 16.88 -16.96 -20.32
C LEU A 569 17.41 -16.75 -18.90
N SER A 570 16.51 -16.60 -17.92
CA SER A 570 16.88 -16.58 -16.50
C SER A 570 17.20 -17.97 -15.96
N SER A 571 16.70 -19.02 -16.61
CA SER A 571 16.88 -20.42 -16.24
C SER A 571 16.65 -21.36 -17.43
N GLY A 572 17.14 -22.59 -17.34
CA GLY A 572 16.89 -23.63 -18.37
C GLY A 572 17.64 -23.39 -19.69
N THR A 573 17.27 -24.16 -20.72
CA THR A 573 17.90 -24.15 -22.05
C THR A 573 16.96 -23.71 -23.18
N CYS A 574 15.66 -23.56 -22.91
CA CYS A 574 14.65 -23.10 -23.86
C CYS A 574 13.66 -22.15 -23.15
N PRO A 575 13.05 -21.19 -23.88
CA PRO A 575 11.94 -20.41 -23.33
C PRO A 575 10.76 -21.30 -22.91
N GLU A 576 10.14 -20.96 -21.78
CA GLU A 576 8.98 -21.63 -21.21
C GLU A 576 7.76 -20.70 -21.19
N GLY A 577 6.57 -21.27 -20.98
CA GLY A 577 5.35 -20.47 -20.78
C GLY A 577 4.68 -19.96 -22.04
N PHE A 578 5.08 -20.46 -23.22
CA PHE A 578 4.41 -20.15 -24.48
C PHE A 578 3.30 -21.16 -24.78
N GLU A 579 2.16 -20.65 -25.25
CA GLU A 579 1.02 -21.45 -25.67
C GLU A 579 0.58 -21.02 -27.08
N LEU A 580 0.12 -21.97 -27.89
CA LEU A 580 -0.49 -21.72 -29.19
C LEU A 580 -1.90 -22.28 -29.22
N ALA A 581 -2.79 -21.61 -29.94
CA ALA A 581 -4.13 -22.11 -30.25
C ALA A 581 -4.51 -21.87 -31.71
N GLY A 582 -5.39 -22.72 -32.23
CA GLY A 582 -6.03 -22.54 -33.54
C GLY A 582 -7.19 -21.54 -33.48
N ALA A 583 -8.07 -21.59 -34.47
CA ALA A 583 -9.28 -20.75 -34.48
C ALA A 583 -10.27 -21.09 -33.35
N ASP A 584 -10.17 -22.29 -32.79
CA ASP A 584 -10.96 -22.80 -31.67
C ASP A 584 -10.58 -22.21 -30.30
N ARG A 585 -9.44 -21.50 -30.21
CA ARG A 585 -8.86 -20.97 -28.97
C ARG A 585 -8.61 -22.04 -27.90
N VAL A 586 -8.40 -23.29 -28.31
CA VAL A 586 -7.91 -24.34 -27.41
C VAL A 586 -6.39 -24.23 -27.34
N PHE A 587 -5.89 -23.79 -26.19
CA PHE A 587 -4.46 -23.53 -25.99
C PHE A 587 -3.69 -24.79 -25.61
N HIS A 588 -2.54 -24.96 -26.25
CA HIS A 588 -1.59 -26.03 -26.00
C HIS A 588 -0.20 -25.44 -25.75
N TRP A 589 0.57 -26.07 -24.86
CA TRP A 589 1.97 -25.73 -24.67
C TRP A 589 2.74 -25.77 -26.00
N ALA A 590 3.59 -24.77 -26.21
CA ALA A 590 4.43 -24.65 -27.38
C ALA A 590 5.91 -24.88 -27.02
N GLU A 591 6.59 -25.67 -27.83
CA GLU A 591 8.04 -25.70 -27.87
C GLU A 591 8.54 -24.34 -28.37
N ALA A 592 9.52 -23.76 -27.67
CA ALA A 592 10.06 -22.44 -27.98
C ALA A 592 11.59 -22.47 -28.09
N ARG A 593 12.14 -21.62 -28.98
CA ARG A 593 13.58 -21.37 -29.10
C ARG A 593 13.84 -19.91 -29.45
N ILE A 594 14.92 -19.34 -28.93
CA ILE A 594 15.37 -17.99 -29.34
C ILE A 594 16.01 -18.08 -30.74
N GLU A 595 15.62 -17.19 -31.64
CA GLU A 595 16.21 -17.00 -32.96
C GLU A 595 16.80 -15.60 -33.04
N GLY A 596 18.12 -15.49 -33.21
CA GLY A 596 18.82 -14.21 -33.20
C GLY A 596 18.79 -13.52 -31.84
N THR A 597 18.69 -12.19 -31.84
CA THR A 597 18.72 -11.36 -30.61
C THR A 597 17.33 -10.90 -30.17
N ASP A 598 16.30 -11.03 -31.01
CA ASP A 598 15.01 -10.35 -30.81
C ASP A 598 13.80 -11.22 -31.12
N ALA A 599 13.96 -12.52 -31.40
CA ALA A 599 12.84 -13.38 -31.77
C ALA A 599 12.78 -14.71 -31.00
N VAL A 600 11.56 -15.23 -30.85
CA VAL A 600 11.28 -16.57 -30.36
C VAL A 600 10.45 -17.31 -31.40
N VAL A 601 10.86 -18.52 -31.78
CA VAL A 601 10.09 -19.40 -32.67
C VAL A 601 9.35 -20.43 -31.84
N LEU A 602 8.07 -20.58 -32.15
CA LEU A 602 7.09 -21.39 -31.44
C LEU A 602 6.52 -22.49 -32.33
N ARG A 603 6.32 -23.68 -31.76
CA ARG A 603 5.65 -24.80 -32.41
C ARG A 603 4.85 -25.61 -31.39
N ALA A 604 3.63 -26.00 -31.73
CA ALA A 604 2.84 -26.94 -30.95
C ALA A 604 2.31 -28.04 -31.89
N GLY A 605 2.67 -29.31 -31.62
CA GLY A 605 2.27 -30.42 -32.48
C GLY A 605 0.76 -30.59 -32.63
N ALA A 606 0.00 -30.19 -31.62
CA ALA A 606 -1.47 -30.19 -31.61
C ALA A 606 -2.10 -29.05 -32.42
N VAL A 607 -1.34 -28.03 -32.84
CA VAL A 607 -1.86 -26.82 -33.49
C VAL A 607 -1.24 -26.66 -34.87
N SER A 608 -1.94 -27.17 -35.89
CA SER A 608 -1.49 -27.11 -37.30
C SER A 608 -1.59 -25.70 -37.91
N GLU A 609 -2.53 -24.89 -37.44
CA GLU A 609 -2.75 -23.51 -37.91
C GLU A 609 -2.80 -22.51 -36.75
N PRO A 610 -1.66 -22.09 -36.18
CA PRO A 610 -1.63 -21.20 -35.01
C PRO A 610 -2.24 -19.83 -35.30
N ARG A 611 -3.35 -19.49 -34.63
CA ARG A 611 -4.07 -18.19 -34.75
C ARG A 611 -3.89 -17.30 -33.53
N TRP A 612 -3.53 -17.88 -32.39
CA TRP A 612 -3.33 -17.16 -31.13
C TRP A 612 -2.05 -17.62 -30.45
N ILE A 613 -1.41 -16.68 -29.76
CA ILE A 613 -0.24 -16.91 -28.92
C ILE A 613 -0.54 -16.35 -27.54
N ARG A 614 -0.18 -17.11 -26.50
CA ARG A 614 -0.05 -16.61 -25.14
C ARG A 614 1.38 -16.80 -24.65
N TYR A 615 1.84 -15.88 -23.82
CA TYR A 615 3.07 -16.02 -23.05
C TYR A 615 2.80 -15.69 -21.59
N ALA A 616 3.25 -16.58 -20.70
CA ALA A 616 3.12 -16.44 -19.24
C ALA A 616 1.67 -16.20 -18.78
N TRP A 617 0.73 -17.00 -19.31
CA TRP A 617 -0.71 -16.83 -19.12
C TRP A 617 -1.28 -17.72 -18.00
N ALA A 618 -0.95 -17.36 -16.76
CA ALA A 618 -1.56 -17.92 -15.56
C ALA A 618 -1.37 -16.95 -14.38
N ASP A 619 -2.04 -17.23 -13.27
CA ASP A 619 -1.83 -16.50 -12.01
C ASP A 619 -0.37 -16.64 -11.55
N ASN A 620 0.21 -17.85 -11.63
CA ASN A 620 1.63 -18.10 -11.43
C ASN A 620 2.23 -18.94 -12.58
N PRO A 621 2.68 -18.30 -13.68
CA PRO A 621 3.13 -18.98 -14.87
C PRO A 621 4.60 -19.41 -14.77
N ARG A 622 4.97 -20.44 -15.53
CA ARG A 622 6.38 -20.70 -15.86
C ARG A 622 6.84 -19.62 -16.84
N ALA A 623 7.83 -18.82 -16.47
CA ALA A 623 8.31 -17.71 -17.29
C ALA A 623 9.79 -17.47 -17.05
N ASN A 624 10.62 -17.78 -18.04
CA ASN A 624 12.08 -17.62 -17.97
C ASN A 624 12.66 -16.71 -19.06
N LEU A 625 11.84 -16.16 -19.96
CA LEU A 625 12.32 -15.24 -21.01
C LEU A 625 12.61 -13.87 -20.41
N VAL A 626 13.84 -13.41 -20.58
CA VAL A 626 14.32 -12.11 -20.10
C VAL A 626 15.05 -11.36 -21.23
N GLY A 627 15.29 -10.07 -21.05
CA GLY A 627 16.26 -9.33 -21.86
C GLY A 627 17.70 -9.54 -21.35
N GLY A 628 18.70 -9.06 -22.10
CA GLY A 628 20.11 -9.21 -21.76
C GLY A 628 20.54 -8.54 -20.44
N THR A 629 19.69 -7.66 -19.89
CA THR A 629 19.87 -7.05 -18.56
C THR A 629 19.17 -7.81 -17.43
N GLY A 630 18.49 -8.91 -17.74
CA GLY A 630 17.71 -9.71 -16.79
C GLY A 630 16.27 -9.23 -16.56
N LEU A 631 15.82 -8.15 -17.22
CA LEU A 631 14.42 -7.72 -17.12
C LEU A 631 13.49 -8.76 -17.76
N PRO A 632 12.45 -9.25 -17.06
CA PRO A 632 11.56 -10.30 -17.58
C PRO A 632 10.68 -9.80 -18.73
N ALA A 633 10.44 -10.65 -19.72
CA ALA A 633 9.48 -10.35 -20.78
C ALA A 633 8.06 -10.19 -20.19
N SER A 634 7.29 -9.22 -20.70
CA SER A 634 5.89 -9.05 -20.28
C SER A 634 5.05 -10.23 -20.75
N PRO A 635 4.14 -10.77 -19.92
CA PRO A 635 3.03 -11.60 -20.36
C PRO A 635 2.23 -10.91 -21.46
N PHE A 636 1.66 -11.69 -22.38
CA PHE A 636 0.78 -11.19 -23.43
C PHE A 636 -0.13 -12.27 -24.03
N GLU A 637 -1.20 -11.81 -24.67
CA GLU A 637 -1.95 -12.57 -25.67
C GLU A 637 -1.95 -11.78 -26.99
N THR A 638 -1.73 -12.44 -28.12
CA THR A 638 -1.84 -11.78 -29.42
C THR A 638 -2.33 -12.72 -30.52
N ALA A 639 -3.02 -12.14 -31.51
CA ALA A 639 -3.42 -12.86 -32.70
C ALA A 639 -2.24 -13.01 -33.67
N VAL A 640 -2.19 -14.14 -34.37
CA VAL A 640 -1.28 -14.37 -35.50
C VAL A 640 -2.00 -13.94 -36.78
N PRO A 641 -1.54 -12.90 -37.49
CA PRO A 641 -2.20 -12.43 -38.70
C PRO A 641 -2.33 -13.55 -39.76
N CYS A 642 -3.45 -13.52 -40.49
CA CYS A 642 -3.68 -14.41 -41.64
C CYS A 642 -2.80 -13.97 -42.83
N GLY A 643 -1.68 -14.63 -43.08
CA GLY A 643 -0.87 -14.46 -44.30
C GLY A 643 0.63 -14.69 -44.08
N ASP A 644 1.29 -15.33 -45.04
CA ASP A 644 2.75 -15.37 -45.11
C ASP A 644 3.23 -13.96 -45.45
N TRP A 645 3.59 -13.18 -44.43
CA TRP A 645 4.12 -11.82 -44.57
C TRP A 645 5.50 -11.74 -45.28
N LEU A 646 5.90 -12.81 -45.98
CA LEU A 646 7.06 -12.82 -46.88
C LEU A 646 6.82 -12.03 -48.17
N ALA A 647 5.67 -11.36 -48.35
CA ALA A 647 5.40 -10.53 -49.52
C ALA A 647 5.91 -9.08 -49.42
N ASP A 648 6.26 -8.56 -48.23
CA ASP A 648 6.64 -7.14 -48.04
C ASP A 648 7.96 -6.95 -47.26
N VAL A 649 9.00 -7.72 -47.59
CA VAL A 649 10.41 -7.40 -47.23
C VAL A 649 11.22 -7.20 -48.48
#